data_AF-A0A6A4WVP7-F1
#
_entry.id   AF-A0A6A4WVP7-F1
#
_cell.length_a   1.000
_cell.length_b   1.000
_cell.length_c   1.000
_cell.angle_alpha   90.00
_cell.angle_beta   90.00
_cell.angle_gamma   90.00
#
_symmetry.space_group_name_H-M   'P 1'
#
loop_
_entity.id
_entity.type
_entity.pdbx_description
1 polymer ?
#
loop_
_entity_poly.entity_id
_entity_poly.type
_entity_poly.pdbx_seq_one_letter_code
_entity_poly.pdbx_strand_id
1 'polypeptide(L)'
;MKETIMSSSAMIVVSNRLPFILREAEDGTLHRKQCAGGLVTAVAPVVVESGGLWVGWPGMHLKDSNVAIPESDPEDLSPCAGLKSKQVVTVNMDKNTFDGYYNGCCNGTFWPLFHSMPDRAIFKADYWEDYKKANLEFADMTIRALELMYKERGNELAQADEAPLVWIHDYHLMLAANTIRQKAEEKNLRCKLGFFLHIPCPSWDIMRLFPWDDEILQGMLGCDMVGFHIEDYCFNFIDCCQRRLGCRVDRSNMLVEHGGRTVRVRALPIGIPFDRFKSLAASAPRTFSDSQQLILGVDRLDYTKGLVNRIRAFERLLEKHPEYINKVTFLQVAVPSRTDVKEYQELKEEMDMLIGQVNGRFTTPMWSPIRYIYGCISHEQLAGFYRDASVALVTPLRDGMNLVAKEFVACQTEEDPGVLILSPFAGSGAQMMEALLVNPYEIDDVAETIHRALTMDKDERRLRMTCLRRREKQYDVTFWLRSFLKEMGTLRREDGDQVRPTQLMPVSMADFDEYLRDYIKPTDRVALLLDYDGTLAPIAKHPDFATIPVETKRVLERLANVSSVNIAIISGRSLENVRSMVGINNITEYEENLSGLLRALQERCCRDGAWVENKGIILTYHYREVPIEKRPPLVAEARKLFTKFDFTPSMARCAIEARPPVKWNKGRAFHLHPAHPWVERQMAACRARRNTPPTSGSPPPDGTKLLNFQMSMEEGEMEHIMENGRGRGRRPSPSAIEIVPEVPNGA
;
A
#
# COMPACT_ATOMS: atom_id res chain seq x y z
N MET A 1 -28.73 25.21 15.75
CA MET A 1 -28.90 23.87 16.34
C MET A 1 -27.88 22.96 15.68
N LYS A 2 -26.89 22.46 16.43
CA LYS A 2 -25.95 21.46 15.91
C LYS A 2 -26.74 20.17 15.70
N GLU A 3 -26.82 19.67 14.47
CA GLU A 3 -27.27 18.29 14.23
C GLU A 3 -26.20 17.35 14.82
N THR A 4 -26.43 16.90 16.05
CA THR A 4 -25.66 15.86 16.71
C THR A 4 -25.72 14.59 15.86
N ILE A 5 -24.58 14.14 15.35
CA ILE A 5 -24.50 12.86 14.62
C ILE A 5 -24.58 11.75 15.66
N MET A 6 -25.76 11.19 15.83
CA MET A 6 -25.93 10.01 16.68
C MET A 6 -25.54 8.77 15.86
N SER A 7 -24.35 8.22 16.11
CA SER A 7 -24.06 6.82 15.75
C SER A 7 -25.07 5.93 16.49
N SER A 8 -25.72 5.00 15.78
CA SER A 8 -26.67 4.08 16.44
C SER A 8 -25.95 3.10 17.37
N SER A 9 -24.73 2.71 17.00
CA SER A 9 -23.93 1.68 17.68
C SER A 9 -22.77 2.29 18.47
N ALA A 10 -22.37 1.61 19.55
CA ALA A 10 -21.17 1.91 20.32
C ALA A 10 -19.91 1.79 19.43
N MET A 11 -18.95 2.71 19.61
CA MET A 11 -17.76 2.83 18.74
C MET A 11 -16.47 2.70 19.53
N ILE A 12 -15.51 1.98 18.97
CA ILE A 12 -14.12 1.89 19.44
C ILE A 12 -13.23 2.45 18.35
N VAL A 13 -12.52 3.54 18.64
CA VAL A 13 -11.56 4.16 17.72
C VAL A 13 -10.17 3.66 18.06
N VAL A 14 -9.44 3.18 17.07
CA VAL A 14 -8.07 2.67 17.23
C VAL A 14 -7.14 3.49 16.35
N SER A 15 -6.22 4.22 16.97
CA SER A 15 -5.23 5.03 16.25
C SER A 15 -3.88 4.93 16.93
N ASN A 16 -2.80 5.14 16.16
CA ASN A 16 -1.44 5.07 16.69
C ASN A 16 -1.25 5.91 17.96
N ARG A 17 -1.74 7.16 17.97
CA ARG A 17 -1.73 8.04 19.15
C ARG A 17 -3.12 8.21 19.73
N LEU A 18 -3.18 8.41 21.04
CA LEU A 18 -4.35 8.99 21.70
C LEU A 18 -4.61 10.43 21.22
N PRO A 19 -5.82 10.98 21.43
CA PRO A 19 -6.15 12.35 21.04
C PRO A 19 -5.42 13.43 21.87
N PHE A 20 -4.68 13.00 22.88
CA PHE A 20 -3.78 13.81 23.70
C PHE A 20 -2.49 13.03 23.95
N ILE A 21 -1.47 13.73 24.44
CA ILE A 21 -0.23 13.12 24.96
C ILE A 21 -0.18 13.30 26.46
N LEU A 22 0.37 12.31 27.15
CA LEU A 22 0.68 12.42 28.57
C LEU A 22 2.03 13.10 28.76
N ARG A 23 2.11 13.94 29.78
CA ARG A 23 3.35 14.53 30.26
C ARG A 23 3.43 14.36 31.77
N GLU A 24 4.63 14.05 32.23
CA GLU A 24 4.97 14.02 33.65
C GLU A 24 5.36 15.43 34.09
N ALA A 25 4.72 15.94 35.13
CA ALA A 25 5.10 17.18 35.80
C ALA A 25 6.30 16.96 36.72
N GLU A 26 6.89 18.05 37.23
CA GLU A 26 8.06 18.00 38.12
C GLU A 26 7.79 17.25 39.43
N ASP A 27 6.52 17.20 39.87
CA ASP A 27 6.06 16.46 41.04
C ASP A 27 5.74 14.98 40.77
N GLY A 28 5.97 14.50 39.54
CA GLY A 28 5.68 13.13 39.11
C GLY A 28 4.22 12.86 38.72
N THR A 29 3.35 13.87 38.76
CA THR A 29 1.95 13.72 38.32
C THR A 29 1.83 13.75 36.80
N LEU A 30 0.89 12.97 36.26
CA LEU A 30 0.60 12.97 34.83
C LEU A 30 -0.49 13.99 34.51
N HIS A 31 -0.29 14.77 33.46
CA HIS A 31 -1.30 15.66 32.89
C HIS A 31 -1.46 15.43 31.38
N ARG A 32 -2.66 15.69 30.88
CA ARG A 32 -2.93 15.64 29.43
C ARG A 32 -2.44 16.93 28.78
N LYS A 33 -1.68 16.80 27.71
CA LYS A 33 -1.41 17.90 26.77
C LYS A 33 -2.06 17.60 25.44
N GLN A 34 -2.77 18.60 24.92
CA GLN A 34 -3.51 18.51 23.67
C GLN A 34 -2.60 18.15 22.49
N CYS A 35 -3.12 17.33 21.58
CA CYS A 35 -2.53 17.11 20.27
C CYS A 35 -3.30 17.88 19.20
N ALA A 36 -2.58 18.66 18.38
CA ALA A 36 -3.14 19.21 17.17
C ALA A 36 -3.17 18.11 16.08
N GLY A 37 -4.36 17.78 15.58
CA GLY A 37 -4.51 16.77 14.52
C GLY A 37 -5.91 16.76 13.92
N GLY A 38 -5.98 16.56 12.60
CA GLY A 38 -7.24 16.48 11.86
C GLY A 38 -8.14 15.32 12.32
N LEU A 39 -7.54 14.15 12.60
CA LEU A 39 -8.27 12.98 13.11
C LEU A 39 -8.92 13.26 14.48
N VAL A 40 -8.18 13.86 15.40
CA VAL A 40 -8.68 14.19 16.75
C VAL A 40 -9.85 15.16 16.67
N THR A 41 -9.72 16.20 15.85
CA THR A 41 -10.76 17.20 15.65
C THR A 41 -12.04 16.61 15.04
N ALA A 42 -11.89 15.60 14.19
CA ALA A 42 -12.99 14.93 13.51
C ALA A 42 -13.73 13.92 14.41
N VAL A 43 -12.97 13.06 15.08
CA VAL A 43 -13.50 11.82 15.67
C VAL A 43 -13.73 11.95 17.18
N ALA A 44 -12.96 12.78 17.89
CA ALA A 44 -13.07 12.88 19.35
C ALA A 44 -14.47 13.30 19.83
N PRO A 45 -15.15 14.31 19.25
CA PRO A 45 -16.49 14.69 19.68
C PRO A 45 -17.49 13.53 19.60
N VAL A 46 -17.36 12.68 18.57
CA VAL A 46 -18.25 11.53 18.33
C VAL A 46 -18.05 10.48 19.40
N VAL A 47 -16.79 10.16 19.73
CA VAL A 47 -16.46 9.17 20.76
C VAL A 47 -16.96 9.64 22.13
N VAL A 48 -16.84 10.94 22.41
CA VAL A 48 -17.37 11.57 23.63
C VAL A 48 -18.88 11.41 23.70
N GLU A 49 -19.60 11.84 22.66
CA GLU A 49 -21.07 11.84 22.62
C GLU A 49 -21.67 10.44 22.59
N SER A 50 -21.02 9.48 21.88
CA SER A 50 -21.52 8.10 21.75
C SER A 50 -21.20 7.22 22.95
N GLY A 51 -20.47 7.74 23.95
CA GLY A 51 -19.89 6.93 25.02
C GLY A 51 -18.95 5.84 24.47
N GLY A 52 -18.23 6.14 23.39
CA GLY A 52 -17.29 5.21 22.77
C GLY A 52 -15.98 5.09 23.55
N LEU A 53 -15.10 4.22 23.08
CA LEU A 53 -13.75 4.02 23.61
C LEU A 53 -12.69 4.44 22.58
N TRP A 54 -11.53 4.88 23.06
CA TRP A 54 -10.37 5.21 22.24
C TRP A 54 -9.16 4.39 22.68
N VAL A 55 -8.60 3.62 21.74
CA VAL A 55 -7.40 2.80 21.92
C VAL A 55 -6.21 3.50 21.25
N GLY A 56 -5.12 3.73 21.97
CA GLY A 56 -3.94 4.38 21.39
C GLY A 56 -2.72 4.48 22.29
N TRP A 57 -1.57 4.83 21.72
CA TRP A 57 -0.35 5.10 22.48
C TRP A 57 -0.43 6.49 23.15
N PRO A 58 -0.08 6.60 24.45
CA PRO A 58 -0.26 7.84 25.23
C PRO A 58 0.80 8.92 24.99
N GLY A 59 1.77 8.73 24.09
CA GLY A 59 2.81 9.74 23.84
C GLY A 59 4.09 9.59 24.67
N MET A 60 4.11 8.65 25.61
CA MET A 60 5.26 8.36 26.47
C MET A 60 5.30 6.88 26.84
N HIS A 61 6.47 6.41 27.28
CA HIS A 61 6.61 5.06 27.84
C HIS A 61 6.24 5.10 29.32
N LEU A 62 5.11 4.48 29.67
CA LEU A 62 4.67 4.36 31.06
C LEU A 62 5.52 3.31 31.79
N LYS A 63 5.92 3.60 33.03
CA LYS A 63 6.66 2.67 33.89
C LYS A 63 5.79 1.50 34.38
N ASP A 64 4.49 1.76 34.55
CA ASP A 64 3.46 0.78 34.90
C ASP A 64 2.31 0.91 33.88
N SER A 65 1.85 -0.22 33.34
CA SER A 65 0.79 -0.28 32.35
C SER A 65 -0.61 -0.01 32.93
N ASN A 66 -0.76 -0.05 34.26
CA ASN A 66 -2.02 0.22 34.97
C ASN A 66 -2.13 1.65 35.53
N VAL A 67 -1.23 2.56 35.15
CA VAL A 67 -1.31 3.95 35.60
C VAL A 67 -2.64 4.58 35.17
N ALA A 68 -3.35 5.16 36.14
CA ALA A 68 -4.61 5.83 35.88
C ALA A 68 -4.39 7.04 34.97
N ILE A 69 -5.17 7.10 33.88
CA ILE A 69 -5.15 8.26 32.99
C ILE A 69 -5.80 9.43 33.73
N PRO A 70 -5.15 10.61 33.84
CA PRO A 70 -5.75 11.79 34.46
C PRO A 70 -6.95 12.25 33.63
N GLU A 71 -7.95 12.92 34.23
CA GLU A 71 -9.04 13.55 33.46
C GLU A 71 -8.53 14.78 32.69
N SER A 72 -9.32 15.29 31.74
CA SER A 72 -9.00 16.57 31.09
C SER A 72 -9.09 17.73 32.08
N ASP A 73 -8.30 18.77 31.82
CA ASP A 73 -8.39 20.03 32.56
C ASP A 73 -9.81 20.64 32.40
N PRO A 74 -10.47 21.12 33.47
CA PRO A 74 -11.75 21.81 33.36
C PRO A 74 -11.77 22.99 32.39
N GLU A 75 -10.62 23.65 32.16
CA GLU A 75 -10.47 24.77 31.22
C GLU A 75 -10.14 24.31 29.78
N ASP A 76 -10.09 22.99 29.54
CA ASP A 76 -9.83 22.43 28.21
C ASP A 76 -11.04 22.65 27.29
N LEU A 77 -10.84 23.48 26.25
CA LEU A 77 -11.84 23.73 25.21
C LEU A 77 -11.59 22.91 23.93
N SER A 78 -10.68 21.94 23.96
CA SER A 78 -10.34 21.13 22.80
C SER A 78 -11.46 20.13 22.45
N PRO A 79 -11.47 19.61 21.21
CA PRO A 79 -12.42 18.56 20.81
C PRO A 79 -12.37 17.29 21.66
N CYS A 80 -11.28 17.04 22.39
CA CYS A 80 -11.14 15.88 23.27
C CYS A 80 -11.37 16.18 24.76
N ALA A 81 -11.73 17.40 25.13
CA ALA A 81 -11.94 17.80 26.53
C ALA A 81 -12.98 16.93 27.25
N GLY A 82 -14.05 16.53 26.54
CA GLY A 82 -15.10 15.69 27.09
C GLY A 82 -14.74 14.19 27.18
N LEU A 83 -13.56 13.77 26.70
CA LEU A 83 -13.17 12.36 26.68
C LEU A 83 -12.73 11.92 28.08
N LYS A 84 -13.54 11.07 28.72
CA LYS A 84 -13.27 10.64 30.10
C LYS A 84 -12.14 9.64 30.16
N SER A 85 -11.41 9.57 31.27
CA SER A 85 -10.33 8.59 31.46
C SER A 85 -10.79 7.15 31.29
N LYS A 86 -12.02 6.83 31.70
CA LYS A 86 -12.63 5.50 31.50
C LYS A 86 -12.89 5.15 30.02
N GLN A 87 -12.92 6.14 29.14
CA GLN A 87 -13.10 5.95 27.70
C GLN A 87 -11.78 5.71 26.97
N VAL A 88 -10.66 5.70 27.70
CA VAL A 88 -9.33 5.60 27.12
C VAL A 88 -8.71 4.25 27.47
N VAL A 89 -8.18 3.58 26.46
CA VAL A 89 -7.44 2.33 26.59
C VAL A 89 -6.04 2.55 26.02
N THR A 90 -5.04 2.52 26.88
CA THR A 90 -3.65 2.79 26.48
C THR A 90 -2.97 1.57 25.91
N VAL A 91 -2.17 1.79 24.87
CA VAL A 91 -1.27 0.79 24.29
C VAL A 91 0.13 1.11 24.77
N ASN A 92 0.73 0.19 25.52
CA ASN A 92 2.07 0.34 26.07
C ASN A 92 3.02 -0.62 25.37
N MET A 93 4.18 -0.11 24.97
CA MET A 93 5.22 -0.91 24.33
C MET A 93 6.59 -0.39 24.75
N ASP A 94 7.58 -1.28 24.73
CA ASP A 94 8.95 -0.92 25.05
C ASP A 94 9.54 0.03 24.02
N LYS A 95 10.58 0.77 24.43
CA LYS A 95 11.19 1.81 23.61
C LYS A 95 11.77 1.27 22.30
N ASN A 96 12.36 0.08 22.31
CA ASN A 96 13.01 -0.48 21.13
C ASN A 96 11.97 -0.93 20.11
N THR A 97 10.94 -1.65 20.56
CA THR A 97 9.80 -2.03 19.69
C THR A 97 9.13 -0.79 19.13
N PHE A 98 8.86 0.25 19.94
CA PHE A 98 8.26 1.49 19.45
C PHE A 98 9.11 2.17 18.38
N ASP A 99 10.43 2.25 18.58
CA ASP A 99 11.34 2.87 17.61
C ASP A 99 11.38 2.09 16.29
N GLY A 100 11.53 0.76 16.34
CA GLY A 100 11.52 -0.12 15.16
C GLY A 100 10.19 -0.07 14.41
N TYR A 101 9.06 -0.04 15.12
CA TYR A 101 7.72 0.10 14.56
C TYR A 101 7.47 1.50 13.96
N TYR A 102 7.65 2.56 14.73
CA TYR A 102 7.22 3.91 14.38
C TYR A 102 8.25 4.64 13.52
N ASN A 103 9.50 4.71 13.96
CA ASN A 103 10.56 5.39 13.20
C ASN A 103 11.07 4.50 12.06
N GLY A 104 11.23 3.19 12.32
CA GLY A 104 11.64 2.21 11.32
C GLY A 104 10.57 1.94 10.27
N CYS A 105 9.61 1.07 10.57
CA CYS A 105 8.67 0.56 9.56
C CYS A 105 7.66 1.64 9.09
N CYS A 106 6.98 2.32 10.02
CA CYS A 106 5.97 3.31 9.67
C CYS A 106 6.56 4.50 8.90
N ASN A 107 7.57 5.16 9.46
CA ASN A 107 8.11 6.40 8.89
C ASN A 107 9.29 6.18 7.93
N GLY A 108 10.07 5.11 8.10
CA GLY A 108 11.19 4.76 7.22
C GLY A 108 10.81 3.87 6.04
N THR A 109 9.73 3.09 6.13
CA THR A 109 9.26 2.24 5.01
C THR A 109 7.96 2.74 4.40
N PHE A 110 6.85 2.76 5.16
CA PHE A 110 5.53 3.02 4.59
C PHE A 110 5.34 4.47 4.17
N TRP A 111 5.76 5.44 4.99
CA TRP A 111 5.63 6.85 4.65
C TRP A 111 6.25 7.19 3.29
N PRO A 112 7.56 6.94 3.01
CA PRO A 112 8.13 7.21 1.71
C PRO A 112 7.50 6.37 0.59
N LEU A 113 7.28 5.07 0.83
CA LEU A 113 6.75 4.17 -0.19
C LEU A 113 5.34 4.56 -0.66
N PHE A 114 4.43 4.82 0.28
CA PHE A 114 3.04 5.18 -0.03
C PHE A 114 2.94 6.58 -0.64
N HIS A 115 3.92 7.45 -0.38
CA HIS A 115 4.06 8.75 -1.05
C HIS A 115 4.83 8.67 -2.38
N SER A 116 5.02 7.47 -2.94
CA SER A 116 5.66 7.23 -4.25
C SER A 116 7.13 7.68 -4.30
N MET A 117 7.85 7.56 -3.18
CA MET A 117 9.28 7.88 -3.05
C MET A 117 10.06 6.64 -2.61
N PRO A 118 10.13 5.58 -3.45
CA PRO A 118 10.76 4.32 -3.08
C PRO A 118 12.27 4.43 -2.83
N ASP A 119 12.92 5.44 -3.41
CA ASP A 119 14.33 5.80 -3.18
C ASP A 119 14.64 6.13 -1.71
N ARG A 120 13.61 6.55 -0.96
CA ARG A 120 13.71 6.89 0.47
C ARG A 120 13.25 5.75 1.39
N ALA A 121 12.71 4.66 0.85
CA ALA A 121 12.15 3.57 1.64
C ALA A 121 13.25 2.62 2.13
N ILE A 122 13.25 2.35 3.43
CA ILE A 122 14.19 1.42 4.07
C ILE A 122 13.47 0.11 4.36
N PHE A 123 13.93 -1.01 3.77
CA PHE A 123 13.37 -2.34 4.03
C PHE A 123 14.28 -3.11 5.01
N LYS A 124 13.78 -3.35 6.23
CA LYS A 124 14.48 -4.18 7.23
C LYS A 124 13.50 -5.16 7.89
N ALA A 125 13.91 -6.42 8.00
CA ALA A 125 13.11 -7.47 8.63
C ALA A 125 12.86 -7.18 10.12
N ASP A 126 13.85 -6.66 10.85
CA ASP A 126 13.69 -6.32 12.28
C ASP A 126 12.60 -5.27 12.49
N TYR A 127 12.57 -4.22 11.66
CA TYR A 127 11.50 -3.21 11.70
C TYR A 127 10.13 -3.81 11.36
N TRP A 128 10.07 -4.79 10.46
CA TRP A 128 8.83 -5.51 10.16
C TRP A 128 8.34 -6.35 11.33
N GLU A 129 9.24 -7.08 12.01
CA GLU A 129 8.89 -7.84 13.21
C GLU A 129 8.38 -6.93 14.34
N ASP A 130 9.01 -5.78 14.55
CA ASP A 130 8.54 -4.80 15.54
C ASP A 130 7.20 -4.19 15.13
N TYR A 131 6.95 -3.99 13.83
CA TYR A 131 5.65 -3.56 13.33
C TYR A 131 4.54 -4.57 13.60
N LYS A 132 4.82 -5.87 13.41
CA LYS A 132 3.90 -6.97 13.75
C LYS A 132 3.63 -7.04 15.25
N LYS A 133 4.66 -6.93 16.09
CA LYS A 133 4.50 -6.91 17.56
C LYS A 133 3.63 -5.74 18.01
N ALA A 134 3.88 -4.54 17.48
CA ALA A 134 3.08 -3.37 17.80
C ALA A 134 1.61 -3.58 17.38
N ASN A 135 1.35 -4.02 16.15
CA ASN A 135 -0.01 -4.29 15.67
C ASN A 135 -0.75 -5.36 16.51
N LEU A 136 -0.03 -6.39 16.98
CA LEU A 136 -0.57 -7.37 17.91
C LEU A 136 -0.97 -6.73 19.25
N GLU A 137 -0.13 -5.88 19.83
CA GLU A 137 -0.43 -5.18 21.09
C GLU A 137 -1.65 -4.24 20.93
N PHE A 138 -1.74 -3.52 19.81
CA PHE A 138 -2.93 -2.72 19.48
C PHE A 138 -4.18 -3.58 19.34
N ALA A 139 -4.08 -4.75 18.70
CA ALA A 139 -5.20 -5.68 18.57
C ALA A 139 -5.66 -6.20 19.95
N ASP A 140 -4.72 -6.52 20.84
CA ASP A 140 -5.02 -7.07 22.18
C ASP A 140 -5.71 -6.05 23.07
N MET A 141 -5.23 -4.81 23.05
CA MET A 141 -5.88 -3.71 23.75
C MET A 141 -7.23 -3.35 23.14
N THR A 142 -7.42 -3.55 21.83
CA THR A 142 -8.72 -3.37 21.18
C THR A 142 -9.72 -4.45 21.61
N ILE A 143 -9.29 -5.71 21.74
CA ILE A 143 -10.14 -6.78 22.29
C ILE A 143 -10.52 -6.49 23.73
N ARG A 144 -9.58 -6.02 24.55
CA ARG A 144 -9.89 -5.59 25.93
C ARG A 144 -10.92 -4.45 25.96
N ALA A 145 -10.79 -3.47 25.06
CA ALA A 145 -11.78 -2.41 24.91
C ALA A 145 -13.16 -2.96 24.52
N LEU A 146 -13.20 -3.94 23.62
CA LEU A 146 -14.43 -4.62 23.21
C LEU A 146 -15.09 -5.37 24.37
N GLU A 147 -14.31 -6.09 25.18
CA GLU A 147 -14.79 -6.77 26.40
C GLU A 147 -15.36 -5.78 27.42
N LEU A 148 -14.68 -4.65 27.65
CA LEU A 148 -15.18 -3.59 28.53
C LEU A 148 -16.52 -3.05 28.03
N MET A 149 -16.63 -2.80 26.72
CA MET A 149 -17.86 -2.32 26.10
C MET A 149 -19.02 -3.32 26.24
N TYR A 150 -18.76 -4.61 26.03
CA TYR A 150 -19.76 -5.67 26.26
C TYR A 150 -20.11 -5.82 27.74
N LYS A 151 -19.18 -5.60 28.66
CA LYS A 151 -19.46 -5.64 30.10
C LYS A 151 -20.36 -4.47 30.54
N GLU A 152 -20.12 -3.28 30.02
CA GLU A 152 -20.90 -2.08 30.38
C GLU A 152 -22.24 -2.00 29.65
N ARG A 153 -22.29 -2.44 28.38
CA ARG A 153 -23.43 -2.21 27.47
C ARG A 153 -23.98 -3.48 26.81
N GLY A 154 -23.54 -4.67 27.23
CA GLY A 154 -23.90 -5.93 26.59
C GLY A 154 -25.40 -6.19 26.52
N ASN A 155 -26.16 -5.79 27.54
CA ASN A 155 -27.61 -5.90 27.55
C ASN A 155 -28.27 -4.98 26.51
N GLU A 156 -27.77 -3.75 26.33
CA GLU A 156 -28.27 -2.80 25.32
C GLU A 156 -27.96 -3.29 23.90
N LEU A 157 -26.72 -3.74 23.68
CA LEU A 157 -26.24 -4.24 22.39
C LEU A 157 -27.00 -5.52 21.98
N ALA A 158 -27.24 -6.43 22.92
CA ALA A 158 -28.01 -7.65 22.68
C ALA A 158 -29.50 -7.36 22.38
N GLN A 159 -30.11 -6.39 23.08
CA GLN A 159 -31.50 -5.99 22.82
C GLN A 159 -31.67 -5.30 21.46
N ALA A 160 -30.67 -4.54 21.01
CA ALA A 160 -30.71 -3.83 19.74
C ALA A 160 -30.28 -4.69 18.53
N ASP A 161 -29.77 -5.92 18.77
CA ASP A 161 -29.08 -6.75 17.76
C ASP A 161 -27.95 -5.98 17.02
N GLU A 162 -27.33 -5.03 17.72
CA GLU A 162 -26.30 -4.15 17.17
C GLU A 162 -24.91 -4.64 17.58
N ALA A 163 -23.99 -4.67 16.61
CA ALA A 163 -22.58 -4.96 16.86
C ALA A 163 -21.78 -3.64 16.95
N PRO A 164 -20.89 -3.49 17.94
CA PRO A 164 -20.05 -2.29 18.05
C PRO A 164 -19.13 -2.15 16.84
N LEU A 165 -18.85 -0.90 16.47
CA LEU A 165 -17.94 -0.55 15.38
C LEU A 165 -16.53 -0.33 15.94
N VAL A 166 -15.58 -1.15 15.50
CA VAL A 166 -14.15 -0.89 15.69
C VAL A 166 -13.64 -0.18 14.44
N TRP A 167 -13.19 1.05 14.61
CA TRP A 167 -12.67 1.89 13.53
C TRP A 167 -11.17 2.10 13.68
N ILE A 168 -10.41 1.42 12.82
CA ILE A 168 -8.96 1.41 12.79
C ILE A 168 -8.47 2.50 11.84
N HIS A 169 -7.51 3.30 12.28
CA HIS A 169 -6.98 4.42 11.51
C HIS A 169 -5.50 4.26 11.16
N ASP A 170 -5.27 4.44 9.86
CA ASP A 170 -4.01 4.78 9.23
C ASP A 170 -2.96 3.67 9.09
N TYR A 171 -1.93 3.97 8.29
CA TYR A 171 -0.85 3.05 7.87
C TYR A 171 -0.06 2.40 9.02
N HIS A 172 -0.20 2.93 10.23
CA HIS A 172 0.39 2.37 11.43
C HIS A 172 -0.22 1.01 11.81
N LEU A 173 -1.49 0.78 11.49
CA LEU A 173 -2.28 -0.32 12.03
C LEU A 173 -2.85 -1.25 10.94
N MET A 174 -2.12 -1.43 9.83
CA MET A 174 -2.63 -2.17 8.67
C MET A 174 -2.81 -3.67 8.92
N LEU A 175 -2.19 -4.23 9.97
CA LEU A 175 -2.33 -5.66 10.31
C LEU A 175 -3.35 -5.94 11.40
N ALA A 176 -3.68 -4.94 12.22
CA ALA A 176 -4.45 -5.13 13.45
C ALA A 176 -5.82 -5.81 13.20
N ALA A 177 -6.47 -5.52 12.07
CA ALA A 177 -7.84 -5.99 11.81
C ALA A 177 -7.97 -7.52 11.76
N ASN A 178 -6.98 -8.23 11.18
CA ASN A 178 -7.01 -9.70 11.13
C ASN A 178 -6.95 -10.30 12.53
N THR A 179 -6.03 -9.82 13.36
CA THR A 179 -5.87 -10.29 14.74
C THR A 179 -7.08 -9.95 15.60
N ILE A 180 -7.64 -8.73 15.45
CA ILE A 180 -8.87 -8.34 16.15
C ILE A 180 -10.01 -9.27 15.76
N ARG A 181 -10.21 -9.54 14.46
CA ARG A 181 -11.29 -10.42 14.01
C ARG A 181 -11.16 -11.83 14.57
N GLN A 182 -9.98 -12.42 14.43
CA GLN A 182 -9.71 -13.77 14.93
C GLN A 182 -10.00 -13.87 16.43
N LYS A 183 -9.44 -12.96 17.24
CA LYS A 183 -9.64 -12.98 18.69
C LYS A 183 -11.09 -12.67 19.10
N ALA A 184 -11.79 -11.83 18.35
CA ALA A 184 -13.20 -11.55 18.57
C ALA A 184 -14.06 -12.79 18.30
N GLU A 185 -13.79 -13.53 17.22
CA GLU A 185 -14.48 -14.80 16.89
C GLU A 185 -14.20 -15.89 17.92
N GLU A 186 -12.94 -16.08 18.34
CA GLU A 186 -12.55 -17.03 19.41
C GLU A 186 -13.28 -16.75 20.73
N LYS A 187 -13.54 -15.48 21.04
CA LYS A 187 -14.26 -15.04 22.24
C LYS A 187 -15.76 -14.84 22.04
N ASN A 188 -16.28 -15.14 20.84
CA ASN A 188 -17.67 -14.95 20.45
C ASN A 188 -18.18 -13.50 20.66
N LEU A 189 -17.33 -12.51 20.40
CA LEU A 189 -17.64 -11.08 20.46
C LEU A 189 -17.97 -10.58 19.05
N ARG A 190 -19.24 -10.21 18.81
CA ARG A 190 -19.62 -9.60 17.52
C ARG A 190 -19.02 -8.19 17.42
N CYS A 191 -18.47 -7.84 16.26
CA CYS A 191 -18.05 -6.47 15.96
C CYS A 191 -18.08 -6.22 14.46
N LYS A 192 -18.19 -4.94 14.08
CA LYS A 192 -17.93 -4.46 12.72
C LYS A 192 -16.55 -3.83 12.69
N LEU A 193 -15.74 -4.14 11.68
CA LEU A 193 -14.38 -3.61 11.51
C LEU A 193 -14.33 -2.67 10.31
N GLY A 194 -13.97 -1.41 10.55
CA GLY A 194 -13.69 -0.43 9.50
C GLY A 194 -12.23 0.00 9.55
N PHE A 195 -11.57 0.10 8.40
CA PHE A 195 -10.24 0.70 8.27
C PHE A 195 -10.33 1.99 7.47
N PHE A 196 -9.55 3.01 7.82
CA PHE A 196 -9.41 4.22 7.01
C PHE A 196 -7.94 4.62 6.86
N LEU A 197 -7.45 4.69 5.61
CA LEU A 197 -6.09 5.12 5.30
C LEU A 197 -6.05 6.63 5.02
N HIS A 198 -5.26 7.39 5.79
CA HIS A 198 -5.18 8.86 5.65
C HIS A 198 -4.07 9.32 4.70
N ILE A 199 -3.13 8.43 4.38
CA ILE A 199 -2.10 8.66 3.38
C ILE A 199 -2.53 8.08 2.02
N PRO A 200 -1.84 8.41 0.92
CA PRO A 200 -2.15 7.82 -0.39
C PRO A 200 -2.03 6.29 -0.37
N CYS A 201 -2.86 5.61 -1.18
CA CYS A 201 -2.61 4.21 -1.51
C CYS A 201 -1.77 4.15 -2.80
N PRO A 202 -0.55 3.57 -2.77
CA PRO A 202 0.31 3.50 -3.95
C PRO A 202 -0.24 2.51 -4.99
N SER A 203 0.15 2.70 -6.25
CA SER A 203 -0.14 1.74 -7.32
C SER A 203 0.59 0.41 -7.09
N TRP A 204 0.15 -0.65 -7.77
CA TRP A 204 0.75 -1.98 -7.63
C TRP A 204 2.26 -2.00 -7.86
N ASP A 205 2.76 -1.22 -8.83
CA ASP A 205 4.19 -1.18 -9.16
C ASP A 205 5.07 -0.66 -8.01
N ILE A 206 4.52 0.19 -7.15
CA ILE A 206 5.18 0.70 -5.95
C ILE A 206 4.90 -0.22 -4.76
N MET A 207 3.66 -0.69 -4.57
CA MET A 207 3.30 -1.60 -3.47
C MET A 207 4.16 -2.86 -3.46
N ARG A 208 4.38 -3.47 -4.63
CA ARG A 208 5.13 -4.74 -4.78
C ARG A 208 6.62 -4.65 -4.44
N LEU A 209 7.14 -3.44 -4.22
CA LEU A 209 8.51 -3.25 -3.73
C LEU A 209 8.64 -3.68 -2.27
N PHE A 210 7.53 -3.65 -1.52
CA PHE A 210 7.52 -4.08 -0.13
C PHE A 210 7.47 -5.62 -0.03
N PRO A 211 8.44 -6.28 0.65
CA PRO A 211 8.53 -7.74 0.67
C PRO A 211 7.34 -8.47 1.30
N TRP A 212 6.61 -7.82 2.20
CA TRP A 212 5.47 -8.37 2.95
C TRP A 212 4.14 -7.70 2.56
N ASP A 213 4.02 -7.32 1.29
CA ASP A 213 2.83 -6.65 0.73
C ASP A 213 1.55 -7.47 0.89
N ASP A 214 1.64 -8.80 0.81
CA ASP A 214 0.52 -9.73 1.01
C ASP A 214 0.01 -9.69 2.44
N GLU A 215 0.89 -9.66 3.44
CA GLU A 215 0.49 -9.57 4.85
C GLU A 215 -0.30 -8.28 5.13
N ILE A 216 0.13 -7.14 4.56
CA ILE A 216 -0.53 -5.84 4.72
C ILE A 216 -1.90 -5.82 4.04
N LEU A 217 -1.97 -6.31 2.79
CA LEU A 217 -3.23 -6.36 2.04
C LEU A 217 -4.23 -7.28 2.74
N GLN A 218 -3.80 -8.46 3.18
CA GLN A 218 -4.63 -9.37 3.98
C GLN A 218 -5.06 -8.70 5.29
N GLY A 219 -4.15 -7.99 5.96
CA GLY A 219 -4.41 -7.23 7.18
C GLY A 219 -5.58 -6.25 7.01
N MET A 220 -5.52 -5.40 5.98
CA MET A 220 -6.60 -4.45 5.68
C MET A 220 -7.91 -5.15 5.26
N LEU A 221 -7.83 -6.26 4.50
CA LEU A 221 -8.98 -7.10 4.15
C LEU A 221 -9.56 -7.89 5.34
N GLY A 222 -8.94 -7.79 6.51
CA GLY A 222 -9.55 -8.16 7.79
C GLY A 222 -10.81 -7.36 8.08
N CYS A 223 -10.96 -6.15 7.54
CA CYS A 223 -12.12 -5.29 7.77
C CYS A 223 -13.36 -5.66 6.93
N ASP A 224 -14.54 -5.16 7.35
CA ASP A 224 -15.76 -5.19 6.54
C ASP A 224 -15.80 -4.02 5.51
N MET A 225 -15.03 -2.96 5.80
CA MET A 225 -14.83 -1.83 4.89
C MET A 225 -13.41 -1.24 5.03
N VAL A 226 -12.83 -0.87 3.89
CA VAL A 226 -11.58 -0.12 3.78
C VAL A 226 -11.87 1.21 3.08
N GLY A 227 -11.64 2.32 3.79
CA GLY A 227 -11.87 3.67 3.30
C GLY A 227 -10.57 4.38 2.89
N PHE A 228 -10.65 5.16 1.82
CA PHE A 228 -9.57 6.01 1.32
C PHE A 228 -10.10 7.41 1.02
N HIS A 229 -9.22 8.38 0.75
CA HIS A 229 -9.63 9.75 0.46
C HIS A 229 -10.26 9.97 -0.92
N ILE A 230 -9.73 9.30 -1.97
CA ILE A 230 -10.16 9.48 -3.36
C ILE A 230 -10.31 8.13 -4.08
N GLU A 231 -11.00 8.13 -5.21
CA GLU A 231 -11.29 6.92 -5.99
C GLU A 231 -10.02 6.26 -6.52
N ASP A 232 -9.02 7.04 -6.95
CA ASP A 232 -7.74 6.49 -7.43
C ASP A 232 -7.06 5.59 -6.40
N TYR A 233 -7.12 5.95 -5.12
CA TYR A 233 -6.56 5.14 -4.04
C TYR A 233 -7.36 3.86 -3.83
N CYS A 234 -8.68 3.91 -4.01
CA CYS A 234 -9.54 2.72 -3.99
C CYS A 234 -9.19 1.77 -5.13
N PHE A 235 -9.04 2.29 -6.35
CA PHE A 235 -8.67 1.48 -7.51
C PHE A 235 -7.28 0.88 -7.38
N ASN A 236 -6.32 1.64 -6.84
CA ASN A 236 -4.99 1.12 -6.54
C ASN A 236 -5.06 -0.05 -5.55
N PHE A 237 -5.80 0.10 -4.44
CA PHE A 237 -5.97 -0.97 -3.47
C PHE A 237 -6.63 -2.22 -4.06
N ILE A 238 -7.71 -2.05 -4.83
CA ILE A 238 -8.40 -3.15 -5.52
C ILE A 238 -7.45 -3.87 -6.49
N ASP A 239 -6.64 -3.13 -7.25
CA ASP A 239 -5.65 -3.69 -8.17
C ASP A 239 -4.54 -4.45 -7.43
N CYS A 240 -4.05 -3.91 -6.30
CA CYS A 240 -3.11 -4.61 -5.42
C CYS A 240 -3.70 -5.93 -4.89
N CYS A 241 -4.93 -5.92 -4.37
CA CYS A 241 -5.60 -7.14 -3.90
C CYS A 241 -5.80 -8.16 -5.03
N GLN A 242 -6.25 -7.72 -6.20
CA GLN A 242 -6.47 -8.62 -7.34
C GLN A 242 -5.16 -9.25 -7.83
N ARG A 243 -4.08 -8.46 -7.96
CA ARG A 243 -2.81 -8.94 -8.53
C ARG A 243 -1.97 -9.73 -7.54
N ARG A 244 -1.93 -9.32 -6.27
CA ARG A 244 -1.09 -9.96 -5.25
C ARG A 244 -1.76 -11.17 -4.62
N LEU A 245 -3.04 -11.05 -4.28
CA LEU A 245 -3.77 -12.09 -3.54
C LEU A 245 -4.70 -12.92 -4.43
N GLY A 246 -4.87 -12.56 -5.71
CA GLY A 246 -5.81 -13.24 -6.60
C GLY A 246 -7.28 -13.04 -6.21
N CYS A 247 -7.59 -12.00 -5.43
CA CYS A 247 -8.95 -11.72 -4.97
C CYS A 247 -9.92 -11.54 -6.15
N ARG A 248 -11.14 -12.06 -6.00
CA ARG A 248 -12.25 -11.68 -6.88
C ARG A 248 -12.66 -10.25 -6.55
N VAL A 249 -12.83 -9.42 -7.57
CA VAL A 249 -13.15 -8.00 -7.40
C VAL A 249 -14.29 -7.59 -8.31
N ASP A 250 -15.14 -6.70 -7.82
CA ASP A 250 -16.07 -5.93 -8.63
C ASP A 250 -15.65 -4.47 -8.58
N ARG A 251 -15.02 -4.02 -9.66
CA ARG A 251 -14.50 -2.66 -9.78
C ARG A 251 -15.63 -1.63 -9.86
N SER A 252 -16.80 -2.01 -10.39
CA SER A 252 -17.93 -1.09 -10.56
C SER A 252 -18.57 -0.74 -9.22
N ASN A 253 -18.68 -1.72 -8.31
CA ASN A 253 -19.23 -1.53 -6.97
C ASN A 253 -18.15 -1.34 -5.88
N MET A 254 -16.87 -1.34 -6.27
CA MET A 254 -15.69 -1.28 -5.40
C MET A 254 -15.75 -2.32 -4.28
N LEU A 255 -15.88 -3.59 -4.66
CA LEU A 255 -15.95 -4.74 -3.76
C LEU A 255 -14.76 -5.68 -3.99
N VAL A 256 -14.23 -6.24 -2.90
CA VAL A 256 -13.15 -7.24 -2.93
C VAL A 256 -13.60 -8.44 -2.11
N GLU A 257 -13.49 -9.65 -2.67
CA GLU A 257 -13.73 -10.88 -1.93
C GLU A 257 -12.43 -11.44 -1.35
N HIS A 258 -12.46 -11.74 -0.06
CA HIS A 258 -11.32 -12.35 0.64
C HIS A 258 -11.82 -13.27 1.76
N GLY A 259 -11.37 -14.52 1.76
CA GLY A 259 -11.77 -15.52 2.77
C GLY A 259 -13.29 -15.73 2.86
N GLY A 260 -13.99 -15.75 1.72
CA GLY A 260 -15.45 -15.89 1.64
C GLY A 260 -16.25 -14.66 2.13
N ARG A 261 -15.59 -13.56 2.47
CA ARG A 261 -16.20 -12.29 2.89
C ARG A 261 -16.07 -11.26 1.78
N THR A 262 -17.11 -10.45 1.61
CA THR A 262 -17.03 -9.25 0.76
C THR A 262 -16.59 -8.06 1.61
N VAL A 263 -15.47 -7.44 1.22
CA VAL A 263 -14.94 -6.21 1.80
C VAL A 263 -15.33 -5.04 0.89
N ARG A 264 -15.90 -4.00 1.47
CA ARG A 264 -16.28 -2.78 0.74
C ARG A 264 -15.12 -1.81 0.69
N VAL A 265 -14.82 -1.28 -0.49
CA VAL A 265 -13.81 -0.24 -0.68
C VAL A 265 -14.51 1.06 -1.00
N ARG A 266 -14.21 2.17 -0.29
CA ARG A 266 -14.93 3.44 -0.44
C ARG A 266 -14.00 4.65 -0.45
N ALA A 267 -14.25 5.56 -1.39
CA ALA A 267 -13.66 6.90 -1.39
C ALA A 267 -14.50 7.82 -0.51
N LEU A 268 -13.93 8.27 0.61
CA LEU A 268 -14.55 9.14 1.60
C LEU A 268 -13.54 10.27 1.92
N PRO A 269 -13.62 11.40 1.20
CA PRO A 269 -12.70 12.51 1.36
C PRO A 269 -12.92 13.18 2.72
N ILE A 270 -11.85 13.33 3.50
CA ILE A 270 -11.95 13.99 4.81
C ILE A 270 -12.13 15.51 4.63
N GLY A 271 -13.02 16.09 5.42
CA GLY A 271 -13.26 17.52 5.49
C GLY A 271 -12.67 18.16 6.75
N ILE A 272 -12.90 19.45 6.91
CA ILE A 272 -12.53 20.21 8.11
C ILE A 272 -13.81 20.71 8.82
N PRO A 273 -13.75 21.11 10.11
CA PRO A 273 -14.87 21.83 10.73
C PRO A 273 -14.98 23.25 10.14
N PHE A 274 -15.64 23.37 8.98
CA PHE A 274 -15.69 24.58 8.16
C PHE A 274 -16.12 25.83 8.95
N ASP A 275 -17.25 25.75 9.66
CA ASP A 275 -17.80 26.88 10.41
C ASP A 275 -16.90 27.32 11.57
N ARG A 276 -16.11 26.40 12.15
CA ARG A 276 -15.11 26.73 13.18
C ARG A 276 -14.01 27.61 12.60
N PHE A 277 -13.42 27.21 11.47
CA PHE A 277 -12.37 28.00 10.81
C PHE A 277 -12.89 29.35 10.31
N LYS A 278 -14.11 29.38 9.76
CA LYS A 278 -14.79 30.64 9.39
C LYS A 278 -14.92 31.58 10.60
N SER A 279 -15.32 31.05 11.75
CA SER A 279 -15.49 31.84 12.98
C SER A 279 -14.15 32.33 13.54
N LEU A 280 -13.14 31.46 13.57
CA LEU A 280 -11.78 31.81 14.00
C LEU A 280 -11.19 32.92 13.14
N ALA A 281 -11.34 32.81 11.81
CA ALA A 281 -10.89 33.84 10.87
C ALA A 281 -11.61 35.18 11.09
N ALA A 282 -12.90 35.17 11.43
CA ALA A 282 -13.64 36.39 11.74
C ALA A 282 -13.17 37.06 13.03
N SER A 283 -12.79 36.29 14.05
CA SER A 283 -12.31 36.81 15.35
C SER A 283 -10.81 37.14 15.38
N ALA A 284 -10.02 36.57 14.46
CA ALA A 284 -8.57 36.72 14.49
C ALA A 284 -8.15 38.18 14.21
N PRO A 285 -7.14 38.73 14.91
CA PRO A 285 -6.62 40.06 14.60
C PRO A 285 -6.05 40.10 13.18
N ARG A 286 -6.14 41.27 12.52
CA ARG A 286 -5.44 41.54 11.26
C ARG A 286 -3.93 41.52 11.54
N THR A 287 -3.20 40.67 10.83
CA THR A 287 -1.77 40.43 11.12
C THR A 287 -0.84 41.02 10.05
N PHE A 288 -1.36 41.28 8.85
CA PHE A 288 -0.62 41.96 7.77
C PHE A 288 -1.30 43.26 7.34
N SER A 289 -0.48 44.23 6.91
CA SER A 289 -0.94 45.52 6.38
C SER A 289 -1.38 45.41 4.92
N ASP A 290 -2.36 46.20 4.50
CA ASP A 290 -2.88 46.24 3.12
C ASP A 290 -1.84 46.73 2.08
N SER A 291 -0.66 47.18 2.51
CA SER A 291 0.40 47.70 1.63
C SER A 291 1.16 46.61 0.88
N GLN A 292 1.07 45.34 1.29
CA GLN A 292 1.78 44.22 0.67
C GLN A 292 0.87 43.02 0.47
N GLN A 293 0.99 42.35 -0.68
CA GLN A 293 0.32 41.08 -0.91
C GLN A 293 1.08 39.95 -0.22
N LEU A 294 0.34 39.03 0.40
CA LEU A 294 0.90 37.92 1.16
C LEU A 294 0.69 36.60 0.41
N ILE A 295 1.77 35.89 0.16
CA ILE A 295 1.75 34.47 -0.22
C ILE A 295 1.96 33.65 1.03
N LEU A 296 1.16 32.62 1.25
CA LEU A 296 1.19 31.79 2.45
C LEU A 296 1.45 30.33 2.09
N GLY A 297 2.43 29.72 2.75
CA GLY A 297 2.66 28.29 2.79
C GLY A 297 2.62 27.79 4.24
N VAL A 298 1.87 26.73 4.51
CA VAL A 298 1.72 26.17 5.86
C VAL A 298 1.81 24.66 5.76
N ASP A 299 2.85 24.08 6.35
CA ASP A 299 3.07 22.63 6.29
C ASP A 299 3.83 22.13 7.51
N ARG A 300 3.78 20.82 7.74
CA ARG A 300 4.82 20.17 8.52
C ARG A 300 6.11 20.17 7.71
N LEU A 301 7.25 20.29 8.39
CA LEU A 301 8.54 20.04 7.76
C LEU A 301 8.61 18.57 7.36
N ASP A 302 8.32 18.27 6.09
CA ASP A 302 8.19 16.92 5.54
C ASP A 302 8.47 16.96 4.05
N TYR A 303 9.30 16.03 3.56
CA TYR A 303 9.78 16.03 2.17
C TYR A 303 8.65 15.82 1.15
N THR A 304 7.51 15.30 1.59
CA THR A 304 6.30 15.16 0.75
C THR A 304 5.68 16.50 0.34
N LYS A 305 5.99 17.59 1.07
CA LYS A 305 5.32 18.90 0.93
C LYS A 305 5.91 19.82 -0.14
N GLY A 306 6.98 19.41 -0.80
CA GLY A 306 7.58 20.16 -1.91
C GLY A 306 8.09 21.55 -1.49
N LEU A 307 8.54 21.70 -0.24
CA LEU A 307 8.92 22.99 0.35
C LEU A 307 10.09 23.66 -0.39
N VAL A 308 11.09 22.88 -0.79
CA VAL A 308 12.23 23.36 -1.57
C VAL A 308 11.77 23.88 -2.93
N ASN A 309 10.95 23.10 -3.65
CA ASN A 309 10.38 23.49 -4.94
C ASN A 309 9.56 24.79 -4.83
N ARG A 310 8.80 24.93 -3.75
CA ARG A 310 8.01 26.12 -3.47
C ARG A 310 8.86 27.38 -3.32
N ILE A 311 9.95 27.29 -2.55
CA ILE A 311 10.88 28.42 -2.37
C ILE A 311 11.57 28.76 -3.69
N ARG A 312 12.01 27.76 -4.47
CA ARG A 312 12.61 27.97 -5.80
C ARG A 312 11.62 28.63 -6.77
N ALA A 313 10.34 28.26 -6.73
CA ALA A 313 9.33 28.89 -7.57
C ALA A 313 9.09 30.36 -7.18
N PHE A 314 9.13 30.67 -5.88
CA PHE A 314 9.06 32.06 -5.43
C PHE A 314 10.31 32.87 -5.80
N GLU A 315 11.51 32.29 -5.70
CA GLU A 315 12.73 32.91 -6.23
C GLU A 315 12.57 33.22 -7.72
N ARG A 316 12.11 32.23 -8.49
CA ARG A 316 11.92 32.33 -9.93
C ARG A 316 10.89 33.40 -10.32
N LEU A 317 9.82 33.55 -9.53
CA LEU A 317 8.86 34.64 -9.67
C LEU A 317 9.56 36.01 -9.56
N LEU A 318 10.40 36.21 -8.54
CA LEU A 318 11.09 37.49 -8.35
C LEU A 318 12.11 37.80 -9.45
N GLU A 319 12.72 36.77 -10.05
CA GLU A 319 13.61 36.94 -11.21
C GLU A 319 12.86 37.39 -12.47
N LYS A 320 11.74 36.73 -12.77
CA LYS A 320 10.96 37.00 -13.98
C LYS A 320 10.09 38.25 -13.87
N HIS A 321 9.63 38.54 -12.66
CA HIS A 321 8.72 39.64 -12.33
C HIS A 321 9.30 40.53 -11.21
N PRO A 322 10.35 41.33 -11.50
CA PRO A 322 10.95 42.22 -10.51
C PRO A 322 9.99 43.27 -9.93
N GLU A 323 8.84 43.51 -10.58
CA GLU A 323 7.79 44.41 -10.11
C GLU A 323 7.18 44.04 -8.74
N TYR A 324 7.39 42.79 -8.29
CA TYR A 324 6.93 42.29 -6.99
C TYR A 324 7.92 42.55 -5.85
N ILE A 325 9.15 42.97 -6.16
CA ILE A 325 10.15 43.36 -5.14
C ILE A 325 9.57 44.53 -4.31
N ASN A 326 9.64 44.41 -2.98
CA ASN A 326 9.02 45.30 -1.99
C ASN A 326 7.48 45.31 -1.92
N LYS A 327 6.77 44.54 -2.78
CA LYS A 327 5.30 44.51 -2.82
C LYS A 327 4.68 43.19 -2.36
N VAL A 328 5.38 42.08 -2.56
CA VAL A 328 4.88 40.74 -2.22
C VAL A 328 5.79 40.12 -1.16
N THR A 329 5.22 39.49 -0.13
CA THR A 329 5.99 38.74 0.87
C THR A 329 5.51 37.30 0.88
N PHE A 330 6.45 36.35 0.92
CA PHE A 330 6.14 34.94 1.13
C PHE A 330 6.34 34.56 2.60
N LEU A 331 5.27 34.13 3.26
CA LEU A 331 5.29 33.59 4.62
C LEU A 331 5.21 32.06 4.57
N GLN A 332 6.28 31.39 4.99
CA GLN A 332 6.29 29.93 5.17
C GLN A 332 6.27 29.59 6.66
N VAL A 333 5.22 28.90 7.08
CA VAL A 333 5.12 28.26 8.40
C VAL A 333 5.50 26.80 8.26
N ALA A 334 6.56 26.36 8.95
CA ALA A 334 6.98 24.97 9.00
C ALA A 334 6.89 24.44 10.43
N VAL A 335 5.97 23.50 10.65
CA VAL A 335 5.80 22.85 11.96
C VAL A 335 6.85 21.75 12.11
N PRO A 336 7.66 21.74 13.19
CA PRO A 336 8.62 20.68 13.46
C PRO A 336 7.97 19.29 13.46
N SER A 337 8.57 18.33 12.76
CA SER A 337 8.04 16.98 12.65
C SER A 337 9.21 15.99 12.56
N ARG A 338 9.17 14.91 13.35
CA ARG A 338 10.15 13.81 13.31
C ARG A 338 11.61 14.30 13.37
N THR A 339 11.90 15.19 14.32
CA THR A 339 13.21 15.89 14.42
C THR A 339 14.41 14.97 14.65
N ASP A 340 14.18 13.74 15.08
CA ASP A 340 15.23 12.74 15.33
C ASP A 340 15.60 11.94 14.08
N VAL A 341 14.90 12.15 12.96
CA VAL A 341 15.10 11.43 11.69
C VAL A 341 16.00 12.26 10.77
N LYS A 342 17.08 11.65 10.26
CA LYS A 342 18.15 12.32 9.51
C LYS A 342 17.63 13.08 8.28
N GLU A 343 16.72 12.48 7.53
CA GLU A 343 16.16 13.05 6.30
C GLU A 343 15.38 14.35 6.57
N TYR A 344 14.81 14.49 7.77
CA TYR A 344 14.09 15.71 8.18
C TYR A 344 15.06 16.80 8.62
N GLN A 345 16.19 16.44 9.22
CA GLN A 345 17.27 17.36 9.55
C GLN A 345 17.92 17.92 8.28
N GLU A 346 18.23 17.06 7.32
CA GLU A 346 18.78 17.44 6.00
C GLU A 346 17.83 18.37 5.25
N LEU A 347 16.53 18.06 5.22
CA LEU A 347 15.51 18.94 4.62
C LEU A 347 15.46 20.31 5.31
N LYS A 348 15.62 20.35 6.64
CA LYS A 348 15.66 21.60 7.39
C LYS A 348 16.86 22.45 6.98
N GLU A 349 18.04 21.84 6.92
CA GLU A 349 19.28 22.51 6.51
C GLU A 349 19.18 23.05 5.09
N GLU A 350 18.65 22.25 4.16
CA GLU A 350 18.41 22.68 2.77
C GLU A 350 17.46 23.89 2.71
N MET A 351 16.35 23.84 3.46
CA MET A 351 15.40 24.96 3.54
C MET A 351 16.04 26.22 4.12
N ASP A 352 16.75 26.12 5.25
CA ASP A 352 17.38 27.26 5.91
C ASP A 352 18.42 27.92 4.98
N MET A 353 19.23 27.11 4.31
CA MET A 353 20.22 27.58 3.33
C MET A 353 19.54 28.29 2.15
N LEU A 354 18.52 27.69 1.56
CA LEU A 354 17.83 28.24 0.39
C LEU A 354 17.09 29.53 0.73
N ILE A 355 16.40 29.58 1.88
CA ILE A 355 15.74 30.82 2.36
C ILE A 355 16.78 31.91 2.60
N GLY A 356 17.92 31.57 3.21
CA GLY A 356 19.04 32.49 3.41
C GLY A 356 19.59 33.04 2.10
N GLN A 357 19.76 32.19 1.09
CA GLN A 357 20.20 32.58 -0.25
C GLN A 357 19.23 33.55 -0.93
N VAL A 358 17.93 33.21 -0.96
CA VAL A 358 16.90 34.05 -1.61
C VAL A 358 16.77 35.38 -0.88
N ASN A 359 16.70 35.37 0.45
CA ASN A 359 16.66 36.59 1.23
C ASN A 359 17.94 37.43 1.03
N GLY A 360 19.12 36.82 1.03
CA GLY A 360 20.38 37.53 0.80
C GLY A 360 20.46 38.23 -0.56
N ARG A 361 19.80 37.68 -1.59
CA ARG A 361 19.76 38.24 -2.95
C ARG A 361 18.76 39.38 -3.13
N PHE A 362 17.58 39.29 -2.52
CA PHE A 362 16.46 40.19 -2.83
C PHE A 362 16.05 41.14 -1.67
N THR A 363 16.52 40.92 -0.44
CA THR A 363 16.19 41.78 0.71
C THR A 363 16.62 43.22 0.48
N THR A 364 15.77 44.17 0.90
CA THR A 364 16.09 45.60 0.96
C THR A 364 16.04 46.09 2.42
N PRO A 365 16.50 47.31 2.75
CA PRO A 365 16.45 47.82 4.12
C PRO A 365 15.06 47.81 4.77
N MET A 366 13.99 47.81 3.96
CA MET A 366 12.60 47.92 4.44
C MET A 366 11.75 46.67 4.14
N TRP A 367 12.31 45.64 3.50
CA TRP A 367 11.53 44.48 3.06
C TRP A 367 12.38 43.20 3.01
N SER A 368 11.82 42.13 3.58
CA SER A 368 12.35 40.77 3.44
C SER A 368 11.38 39.93 2.58
N PRO A 369 11.87 39.25 1.53
CA PRO A 369 11.03 38.52 0.59
C PRO A 369 10.40 37.28 1.21
N ILE A 370 11.15 36.52 2.00
CA ILE A 370 10.66 35.31 2.68
C ILE A 370 10.71 35.50 4.19
N ARG A 371 9.54 35.39 4.82
CA ARG A 371 9.38 35.24 6.28
C ARG A 371 9.17 33.77 6.60
N TYR A 372 10.04 33.22 7.44
CA TYR A 372 10.03 31.81 7.79
C TYR A 372 9.80 31.63 9.28
N ILE A 373 8.79 30.84 9.64
CA ILE A 373 8.48 30.49 11.02
C ILE A 373 8.66 28.99 11.18
N TYR A 374 9.72 28.59 11.89
CA TYR A 374 9.92 27.21 12.33
C TYR A 374 9.36 27.05 13.75
N GLY A 375 8.14 26.54 13.86
CA GLY A 375 7.47 26.43 15.15
C GLY A 375 5.98 26.13 15.05
N CYS A 376 5.33 26.03 16.21
CA CYS A 376 3.89 25.86 16.31
C CYS A 376 3.19 27.22 16.38
N ILE A 377 2.10 27.37 15.65
CA ILE A 377 1.24 28.56 15.64
C ILE A 377 -0.15 28.14 16.11
N SER A 378 -0.83 28.99 16.87
CA SER A 378 -2.19 28.68 17.32
C SER A 378 -3.18 28.69 16.15
N HIS A 379 -4.31 27.98 16.28
CA HIS A 379 -5.32 27.97 15.21
C HIS A 379 -5.92 29.36 14.96
N GLU A 380 -6.01 30.20 16.00
CA GLU A 380 -6.50 31.57 15.92
C GLU A 380 -5.57 32.43 15.06
N GLN A 381 -4.26 32.37 15.33
CA GLN A 381 -3.25 33.08 14.54
C GLN A 381 -3.20 32.57 13.10
N LEU A 382 -3.25 31.25 12.92
CA LEU A 382 -3.22 30.61 11.61
C LEU A 382 -4.45 30.97 10.76
N ALA A 383 -5.65 31.00 11.36
CA ALA A 383 -6.87 31.44 10.69
C ALA A 383 -6.78 32.91 10.23
N GLY A 384 -6.13 33.77 11.04
CA GLY A 384 -5.80 35.14 10.65
C GLY A 384 -4.89 35.19 9.42
N PHE A 385 -3.81 34.39 9.40
CA PHE A 385 -2.94 34.31 8.23
C PHE A 385 -3.66 33.81 6.98
N TYR A 386 -4.50 32.78 7.10
CA TYR A 386 -5.28 32.30 5.97
C TYR A 386 -6.18 33.41 5.41
N ARG A 387 -6.93 34.12 6.27
CA ARG A 387 -7.83 35.22 5.84
C ARG A 387 -7.06 36.35 5.16
N ASP A 388 -5.91 36.72 5.70
CA ASP A 388 -5.13 37.87 5.23
C ASP A 388 -4.26 37.55 4.00
N ALA A 389 -4.07 36.26 3.67
CA ALA A 389 -3.25 35.83 2.53
C ALA A 389 -3.93 36.09 1.19
N SER A 390 -3.22 36.76 0.28
CA SER A 390 -3.65 36.99 -1.10
C SER A 390 -3.54 35.71 -1.94
N VAL A 391 -2.57 34.85 -1.63
CA VAL A 391 -2.36 33.56 -2.30
C VAL A 391 -1.99 32.50 -1.26
N ALA A 392 -2.65 31.34 -1.29
CA ALA A 392 -2.18 30.15 -0.60
C ALA A 392 -1.47 29.22 -1.58
N LEU A 393 -0.26 28.80 -1.24
CA LEU A 393 0.60 27.98 -2.08
C LEU A 393 0.73 26.59 -1.45
N VAL A 394 -0.15 25.68 -1.87
CA VAL A 394 -0.23 24.31 -1.35
C VAL A 394 0.29 23.35 -2.42
N THR A 395 1.60 23.14 -2.42
CA THR A 395 2.32 22.45 -3.52
C THR A 395 3.01 21.14 -3.10
N PRO A 396 2.32 20.19 -2.41
CA PRO A 396 2.94 18.92 -2.07
C PRO A 396 3.26 18.09 -3.31
N LEU A 397 4.37 17.35 -3.26
CA LEU A 397 4.76 16.38 -4.28
C LEU A 397 3.82 15.17 -4.27
N ARG A 398 3.35 14.78 -3.08
CA ARG A 398 2.32 13.77 -2.88
C ARG A 398 1.65 13.99 -1.54
N ASP A 399 0.32 13.93 -1.48
CA ASP A 399 -0.42 14.10 -0.22
C ASP A 399 -1.75 13.32 -0.27
N GLY A 400 -2.14 12.70 0.84
CA GLY A 400 -3.38 11.92 0.89
C GLY A 400 -4.64 12.77 0.67
N MET A 401 -4.67 13.98 1.24
CA MET A 401 -5.76 14.94 1.03
C MET A 401 -5.24 16.38 1.04
N ASN A 402 -4.50 16.78 2.08
CA ASN A 402 -4.15 18.17 2.40
C ASN A 402 -5.34 18.99 2.94
N LEU A 403 -5.38 19.15 4.27
CA LEU A 403 -6.42 19.93 4.95
C LEU A 403 -6.13 21.44 4.96
N VAL A 404 -4.86 21.85 4.84
CA VAL A 404 -4.45 23.26 4.80
C VAL A 404 -5.15 24.00 3.64
N ALA A 405 -5.27 23.36 2.47
CA ALA A 405 -6.04 23.90 1.34
C ALA A 405 -7.51 24.19 1.72
N LYS A 406 -8.14 23.29 2.46
CA LYS A 406 -9.54 23.41 2.91
C LYS A 406 -9.69 24.48 3.99
N GLU A 407 -8.73 24.54 4.93
CA GLU A 407 -8.67 25.56 5.98
C GLU A 407 -8.54 26.96 5.39
N PHE A 408 -7.65 27.14 4.41
CA PHE A 408 -7.49 28.40 3.70
C PHE A 408 -8.83 28.87 3.10
N VAL A 409 -9.51 27.98 2.37
CA VAL A 409 -10.81 28.26 1.73
C VAL A 409 -11.88 28.63 2.76
N ALA A 410 -11.95 27.93 3.89
CA ALA A 410 -12.91 28.24 4.95
C ALA A 410 -12.67 29.62 5.59
N CYS A 411 -11.41 30.05 5.68
CA CYS A 411 -11.03 31.34 6.26
C CYS A 411 -11.19 32.55 5.32
N GLN A 412 -11.39 32.34 4.01
CA GLN A 412 -11.52 33.45 3.06
C GLN A 412 -12.77 34.31 3.27
N THR A 413 -12.72 35.55 2.80
CA THR A 413 -13.88 36.47 2.78
C THR A 413 -14.62 36.38 1.44
N GLU A 414 -15.90 36.75 1.40
CA GLU A 414 -16.67 36.79 0.14
C GLU A 414 -16.37 38.07 -0.66
N GLU A 415 -15.98 39.16 0.01
CA GLU A 415 -15.79 40.45 -0.64
C GLU A 415 -14.47 40.55 -1.40
N ASP A 416 -13.36 40.06 -0.83
CA ASP A 416 -12.03 40.10 -1.47
C ASP A 416 -11.24 38.84 -1.10
N PRO A 417 -11.55 37.68 -1.71
CA PRO A 417 -10.85 36.43 -1.42
C PRO A 417 -9.47 36.36 -2.06
N GLY A 418 -8.55 35.68 -1.40
CA GLY A 418 -7.30 35.22 -1.99
C GLY A 418 -7.49 34.07 -2.98
N VAL A 419 -6.39 33.66 -3.61
CA VAL A 419 -6.34 32.58 -4.61
C VAL A 419 -5.66 31.35 -4.02
N LEU A 420 -6.25 30.17 -4.24
CA LEU A 420 -5.61 28.89 -3.89
C LEU A 420 -4.85 28.35 -5.10
N ILE A 421 -3.54 28.14 -4.94
CA ILE A 421 -2.70 27.34 -5.84
C ILE A 421 -2.50 25.99 -5.20
N LEU A 422 -2.81 24.91 -5.93
CA LEU A 422 -2.89 23.56 -5.37
C LEU A 422 -2.21 22.53 -6.27
N SER A 423 -1.46 21.61 -5.67
CA SER A 423 -0.90 20.46 -6.40
C SER A 423 -2.00 19.46 -6.79
N PRO A 424 -2.02 18.95 -8.04
CA PRO A 424 -2.91 17.85 -8.43
C PRO A 424 -2.53 16.53 -7.74
N PHE A 425 -1.36 16.45 -7.10
CA PHE A 425 -0.88 15.27 -6.39
C PHE A 425 -1.32 15.20 -4.91
N ALA A 426 -2.14 16.16 -4.47
CA ALA A 426 -2.88 16.09 -3.23
C ALA A 426 -4.29 15.55 -3.48
N GLY A 427 -4.86 14.77 -2.56
CA GLY A 427 -6.26 14.34 -2.69
C GLY A 427 -7.26 15.50 -2.81
N SER A 428 -6.97 16.66 -2.22
CA SER A 428 -7.75 17.89 -2.41
C SER A 428 -7.64 18.44 -3.84
N GLY A 429 -6.50 18.24 -4.51
CA GLY A 429 -6.30 18.62 -5.92
C GLY A 429 -7.24 17.91 -6.88
N ALA A 430 -7.63 16.66 -6.56
CA ALA A 430 -8.63 15.92 -7.32
C ALA A 430 -10.07 16.46 -7.13
N GLN A 431 -10.34 17.18 -6.04
CA GLN A 431 -11.68 17.70 -5.72
C GLN A 431 -11.85 19.18 -6.01
N MET A 432 -10.78 19.97 -5.86
CA MET A 432 -10.81 21.43 -5.86
C MET A 432 -10.35 22.01 -7.19
N MET A 433 -11.01 21.60 -8.29
CA MET A 433 -10.67 22.00 -9.66
C MET A 433 -10.80 23.50 -9.93
N GLU A 434 -11.50 24.24 -9.07
CA GLU A 434 -11.59 25.70 -9.14
C GLU A 434 -10.35 26.42 -8.61
N ALA A 435 -9.45 25.72 -7.91
CA ALA A 435 -8.11 26.19 -7.58
C ALA A 435 -7.25 26.30 -8.85
N LEU A 436 -6.13 27.02 -8.77
CA LEU A 436 -5.10 26.97 -9.80
C LEU A 436 -4.25 25.72 -9.57
N LEU A 437 -4.52 24.69 -10.36
CA LEU A 437 -3.76 23.44 -10.28
C LEU A 437 -2.39 23.59 -10.93
N VAL A 438 -1.33 23.18 -10.23
CA VAL A 438 0.04 23.29 -10.73
C VAL A 438 0.88 22.07 -10.41
N ASN A 439 1.70 21.64 -11.36
CA ASN A 439 2.67 20.60 -11.12
C ASN A 439 3.87 21.16 -10.33
N PRO A 440 4.10 20.77 -9.06
CA PRO A 440 5.20 21.30 -8.23
C PRO A 440 6.60 20.98 -8.76
N TYR A 441 6.75 20.07 -9.73
CA TYR A 441 8.03 19.78 -10.37
C TYR A 441 8.40 20.82 -11.43
N GLU A 442 7.43 21.56 -11.98
CA GLU A 442 7.63 22.58 -13.00
C GLU A 442 7.79 23.96 -12.34
N ILE A 443 9.00 24.26 -11.86
CA ILE A 443 9.30 25.48 -11.07
C ILE A 443 8.91 26.76 -11.82
N ASP A 444 9.16 26.82 -13.13
CA ASP A 444 8.80 27.95 -13.97
C ASP A 444 7.27 28.13 -14.07
N ASP A 445 6.51 27.04 -14.23
CA ASP A 445 5.05 27.07 -14.31
C ASP A 445 4.42 27.47 -12.98
N VAL A 446 5.00 27.02 -11.86
CA VAL A 446 4.59 27.49 -10.52
C VAL A 446 4.81 29.00 -10.39
N ALA A 447 5.94 29.53 -10.85
CA ALA A 447 6.20 30.96 -10.82
C ALA A 447 5.19 31.77 -11.65
N GLU A 448 4.90 31.33 -12.89
CA GLU A 448 3.87 31.98 -13.74
C GLU A 448 2.46 31.88 -13.13
N THR A 449 2.15 30.75 -12.50
CA THR A 449 0.86 30.55 -11.82
C THR A 449 0.73 31.46 -10.60
N ILE A 450 1.81 31.69 -9.86
CA ILE A 450 1.84 32.69 -8.78
C ILE A 450 1.62 34.10 -9.35
N HIS A 451 2.30 34.46 -10.44
CA HIS A 451 2.08 35.74 -11.12
C HIS A 451 0.60 35.92 -11.51
N ARG A 452 -0.01 34.90 -12.13
CA ARG A 452 -1.44 34.89 -12.47
C ARG A 452 -2.32 35.05 -11.23
N ALA A 453 -2.00 34.37 -10.12
CA ALA A 453 -2.78 34.46 -8.89
C ALA A 453 -2.75 35.86 -8.27
N LEU A 454 -1.59 36.53 -8.31
CA LEU A 454 -1.40 37.88 -7.78
C LEU A 454 -2.09 38.96 -8.61
N THR A 455 -2.24 38.74 -9.92
CA THR A 455 -2.85 39.66 -10.89
C THR A 455 -4.30 39.32 -11.22
N MET A 456 -4.85 38.27 -10.61
CA MET A 456 -6.20 37.78 -10.93
C MET A 456 -7.28 38.81 -10.60
N ASP A 457 -8.15 39.06 -11.59
CA ASP A 457 -9.29 39.94 -11.44
C ASP A 457 -10.20 39.54 -10.28
N LYS A 458 -10.70 40.54 -9.57
CA LYS A 458 -11.49 40.35 -8.34
C LYS A 458 -12.71 39.47 -8.57
N ASP A 459 -13.36 39.59 -9.73
CA ASP A 459 -14.55 38.80 -10.05
C ASP A 459 -14.23 37.33 -10.32
N GLU A 460 -13.08 37.03 -10.95
CA GLU A 460 -12.61 35.65 -11.10
C GLU A 460 -12.26 35.04 -9.73
N ARG A 461 -11.55 35.79 -8.86
CA ARG A 461 -11.21 35.34 -7.50
C ARG A 461 -12.45 34.98 -6.70
N ARG A 462 -13.47 35.86 -6.73
CA ARG A 462 -14.76 35.63 -6.09
C ARG A 462 -15.45 34.38 -6.62
N LEU A 463 -15.59 34.25 -7.94
CA LEU A 463 -16.25 33.11 -8.56
C LEU A 463 -15.60 31.78 -8.11
N ARG A 464 -14.28 31.68 -8.22
CA ARG A 464 -13.52 30.49 -7.78
C ARG A 464 -13.74 30.20 -6.30
N MET A 465 -13.54 31.20 -5.45
CA MET A 465 -13.63 31.02 -4.00
C MET A 465 -15.06 30.68 -3.53
N THR A 466 -16.09 31.26 -4.14
CA THR A 466 -17.49 30.91 -3.83
C THR A 466 -17.78 29.44 -4.12
N CYS A 467 -17.30 28.91 -5.25
CA CYS A 467 -17.44 27.48 -5.58
C CYS A 467 -16.68 26.60 -4.58
N LEU A 468 -15.41 26.93 -4.30
CA LEU A 468 -14.58 26.22 -3.31
C LEU A 468 -15.28 26.18 -1.94
N ARG A 469 -15.72 27.34 -1.42
CA ARG A 469 -16.37 27.48 -0.11
C ARG A 469 -17.69 26.74 -0.04
N ARG A 470 -18.50 26.79 -1.10
CA ARG A 470 -19.78 26.05 -1.15
C ARG A 470 -19.54 24.56 -1.00
N ARG A 471 -18.56 24.00 -1.70
CA ARG A 471 -18.20 22.58 -1.59
C ARG A 471 -17.66 22.25 -0.20
N GLU A 472 -16.65 22.95 0.29
CA GLU A 472 -16.03 22.60 1.58
C GLU A 472 -16.96 22.81 2.78
N LYS A 473 -17.98 23.68 2.64
CA LYS A 473 -19.06 23.79 3.63
C LYS A 473 -19.99 22.57 3.62
N GLN A 474 -20.26 22.00 2.45
CA GLN A 474 -21.14 20.83 2.31
C GLN A 474 -20.42 19.52 2.67
N TYR A 475 -19.16 19.38 2.27
CA TYR A 475 -18.33 18.19 2.47
C TYR A 475 -17.35 18.40 3.62
N ASP A 476 -17.89 18.81 4.76
CA ASP A 476 -17.12 19.08 5.97
C ASP A 476 -16.72 17.78 6.70
N VAL A 477 -16.06 17.92 7.84
CA VAL A 477 -15.63 16.78 8.65
C VAL A 477 -16.80 15.92 9.16
N THR A 478 -17.95 16.55 9.39
CA THR A 478 -19.20 15.96 9.85
C THR A 478 -19.82 15.12 8.72
N PHE A 479 -19.79 15.61 7.47
CA PHE A 479 -20.18 14.84 6.28
C PHE A 479 -19.31 13.59 6.08
N TRP A 480 -17.98 13.71 6.24
CA TRP A 480 -17.06 12.57 6.13
C TRP A 480 -17.42 11.46 7.14
N LEU A 481 -17.64 11.84 8.40
CA LEU A 481 -18.07 10.93 9.44
C LEU A 481 -19.41 10.25 9.11
N ARG A 482 -20.44 11.04 8.73
CA ARG A 482 -21.75 10.49 8.36
C ARG A 482 -21.62 9.50 7.22
N SER A 483 -20.83 9.84 6.21
CA SER A 483 -20.63 8.99 5.04
C SER A 483 -19.96 7.66 5.41
N PHE A 484 -18.94 7.69 6.28
CA PHE A 484 -18.31 6.48 6.79
C PHE A 484 -19.29 5.59 7.56
N LEU A 485 -20.06 6.16 8.49
CA LEU A 485 -21.03 5.41 9.30
C LEU A 485 -22.22 4.90 8.46
N LYS A 486 -22.63 5.66 7.43
CA LYS A 486 -23.69 5.27 6.48
C LYS A 486 -23.25 4.03 5.72
N GLU A 487 -22.03 4.07 5.16
CA GLU A 487 -21.46 2.92 4.48
C GLU A 487 -21.25 1.74 5.43
N MET A 488 -20.84 1.95 6.69
CA MET A 488 -20.77 0.86 7.68
C MET A 488 -22.14 0.29 8.11
N GLY A 489 -23.25 0.94 7.73
CA GLY A 489 -24.60 0.56 8.13
C GLY A 489 -24.81 0.72 9.64
N THR A 490 -24.22 1.76 10.23
CA THR A 490 -24.32 2.11 11.66
C THR A 490 -25.01 3.46 11.89
N LEU A 491 -25.57 4.06 10.84
CA LEU A 491 -26.53 5.17 10.95
C LEU A 491 -27.95 4.63 10.84
N ARG A 492 -28.84 5.13 11.71
CA ARG A 492 -30.29 4.88 11.60
C ARG A 492 -30.75 5.41 10.24
N ARG A 493 -31.43 4.57 9.47
CA ARG A 493 -31.92 4.92 8.12
C ARG A 493 -32.89 6.09 8.21
N GLU A 494 -32.43 7.28 7.84
CA GLU A 494 -33.29 8.30 7.27
C GLU A 494 -32.98 8.34 5.76
N ASP A 495 -34.02 8.12 4.97
CA ASP A 495 -34.11 8.20 3.50
C ASP A 495 -33.68 7.02 2.62
N GLY A 496 -34.61 6.67 1.72
CA GLY A 496 -34.60 5.57 0.76
C GLY A 496 -33.69 5.78 -0.44
N ASP A 497 -32.43 6.14 -0.21
CA ASP A 497 -31.41 6.12 -1.26
C ASP A 497 -31.04 4.67 -1.64
N GLN A 498 -30.80 4.45 -2.95
CA GLN A 498 -30.41 3.15 -3.48
C GLN A 498 -29.11 2.65 -2.83
N VAL A 499 -29.22 1.59 -2.04
CA VAL A 499 -28.10 0.91 -1.40
C VAL A 499 -27.27 0.25 -2.50
N ARG A 500 -26.02 0.71 -2.70
CA ARG A 500 -25.05 -0.01 -3.55
C ARG A 500 -24.92 -1.45 -3.03
N PRO A 501 -24.73 -2.46 -3.91
CA PRO A 501 -24.59 -3.85 -3.50
C PRO A 501 -23.58 -3.98 -2.35
N THR A 502 -24.01 -4.58 -1.24
CA THR A 502 -23.17 -4.78 -0.05
C THR A 502 -22.38 -6.09 -0.11
N GLN A 503 -22.72 -6.96 -1.05
CA GLN A 503 -22.12 -8.26 -1.23
C GLN A 503 -21.88 -8.49 -2.72
N LEU A 504 -20.75 -9.09 -3.05
CA LEU A 504 -20.55 -9.67 -4.36
C LEU A 504 -21.55 -10.81 -4.52
N MET A 505 -22.19 -10.92 -5.68
CA MET A 505 -23.03 -12.09 -5.97
C MET A 505 -22.15 -13.34 -5.88
N PRO A 506 -22.55 -14.39 -5.14
CA PRO A 506 -21.79 -15.64 -5.09
C PRO A 506 -21.55 -16.14 -6.52
N VAL A 507 -20.36 -16.66 -6.79
CA VAL A 507 -20.11 -17.33 -8.07
C VAL A 507 -21.07 -18.51 -8.15
N SER A 508 -21.96 -18.46 -9.12
CA SER A 508 -22.93 -19.52 -9.37
C SER A 508 -22.30 -20.61 -10.23
N MET A 509 -22.93 -21.78 -10.23
CA MET A 509 -22.52 -22.84 -11.16
C MET A 509 -22.67 -22.40 -12.62
N ALA A 510 -23.55 -21.43 -12.91
CA ALA A 510 -23.69 -20.85 -14.24
C ALA A 510 -22.48 -19.98 -14.64
N ASP A 511 -21.89 -19.23 -13.70
CA ASP A 511 -20.68 -18.43 -13.98
C ASP A 511 -19.46 -19.34 -14.21
N PHE A 512 -19.37 -20.43 -13.43
CA PHE A 512 -18.38 -21.48 -13.65
C PHE A 512 -18.61 -22.19 -14.99
N ASP A 513 -19.85 -22.53 -15.32
CA ASP A 513 -20.18 -23.14 -16.60
C ASP A 513 -19.96 -22.18 -17.78
N GLU A 514 -20.13 -20.87 -17.63
CA GLU A 514 -19.82 -19.92 -18.68
C GLU A 514 -18.31 -19.84 -18.92
N TYR A 515 -17.54 -19.74 -17.84
CA TYR A 515 -16.10 -19.53 -17.93
C TYR A 515 -15.32 -20.81 -18.24
N LEU A 516 -15.68 -21.95 -17.62
CA LEU A 516 -14.96 -23.22 -17.72
C LEU A 516 -15.46 -24.11 -18.86
N ARG A 517 -16.68 -23.95 -19.39
CA ARG A 517 -17.21 -24.83 -20.46
C ARG A 517 -16.37 -24.78 -21.73
N ASP A 518 -15.69 -23.67 -21.98
CA ASP A 518 -14.77 -23.54 -23.10
C ASP A 518 -13.44 -24.30 -22.88
N TYR A 519 -13.09 -24.59 -21.62
CA TYR A 519 -11.81 -25.22 -21.24
C TYR A 519 -11.93 -26.66 -20.73
N ILE A 520 -13.06 -27.01 -20.13
CA ILE A 520 -13.31 -28.30 -19.48
C ILE A 520 -14.62 -28.86 -20.03
N LYS A 521 -14.51 -29.86 -20.91
CA LYS A 521 -15.69 -30.58 -21.40
C LYS A 521 -16.09 -31.66 -20.39
N PRO A 522 -17.37 -32.08 -20.35
CA PRO A 522 -17.83 -33.15 -19.46
C PRO A 522 -17.11 -34.48 -19.64
N THR A 523 -16.46 -34.68 -20.79
CA THR A 523 -15.67 -35.87 -21.13
C THR A 523 -14.22 -35.81 -20.68
N ASP A 524 -13.74 -34.62 -20.29
CA ASP A 524 -12.33 -34.40 -20.00
C ASP A 524 -12.01 -34.90 -18.59
N ARG A 525 -10.84 -35.55 -18.46
CA ARG A 525 -10.28 -35.88 -17.16
C ARG A 525 -9.44 -34.71 -16.67
N VAL A 526 -9.82 -34.15 -15.53
CA VAL A 526 -9.15 -32.99 -14.92
C VAL A 526 -8.12 -33.47 -13.92
N ALA A 527 -6.90 -32.96 -14.00
CA ALA A 527 -5.87 -33.20 -12.99
C ALA A 527 -5.67 -31.93 -12.15
N LEU A 528 -5.93 -32.04 -10.85
CA LEU A 528 -5.70 -31.01 -9.83
C LEU A 528 -4.39 -31.29 -9.11
N LEU A 529 -3.40 -30.45 -9.34
CA LEU A 529 -2.08 -30.51 -8.71
C LEU A 529 -1.99 -29.40 -7.66
N LEU A 530 -2.06 -29.76 -6.38
CA LEU A 530 -2.24 -28.79 -5.29
C LEU A 530 -1.01 -28.79 -4.39
N ASP A 531 -0.47 -27.62 -4.08
CA ASP A 531 0.55 -27.51 -3.03
C ASP A 531 -0.10 -27.75 -1.65
N TYR A 532 0.66 -28.23 -0.67
CA TYR A 532 0.16 -28.40 0.68
C TYR A 532 0.20 -27.07 1.47
N ASP A 533 1.38 -26.48 1.58
CA ASP A 533 1.64 -25.30 2.41
C ASP A 533 1.21 -24.01 1.67
N GLY A 534 0.42 -23.16 2.32
CA GLY A 534 -0.09 -21.91 1.75
C GLY A 534 -1.22 -22.08 0.73
N THR A 535 -1.52 -23.31 0.28
CA THR A 535 -2.64 -23.62 -0.63
C THR A 535 -3.74 -24.42 0.08
N LEU A 536 -3.41 -25.60 0.62
CA LEU A 536 -4.39 -26.45 1.32
C LEU A 536 -4.44 -26.17 2.83
N ALA A 537 -3.31 -25.80 3.42
CA ALA A 537 -3.19 -25.40 4.81
C ALA A 537 -2.55 -24.00 4.90
N PRO A 538 -3.03 -23.11 5.79
CA PRO A 538 -2.37 -21.83 6.06
C PRO A 538 -0.89 -22.02 6.43
N ILE A 539 -0.03 -21.09 6.01
CA ILE A 539 1.40 -21.14 6.33
C ILE A 539 1.56 -21.00 7.86
N ALA A 540 2.16 -22.00 8.49
CA ALA A 540 2.40 -22.03 9.93
C ALA A 540 3.90 -21.93 10.25
N LYS A 541 4.23 -21.37 11.42
CA LYS A 541 5.62 -21.22 11.90
C LYS A 541 6.35 -22.56 12.09
N HIS A 542 5.61 -23.64 12.33
CA HIS A 542 6.14 -25.00 12.36
C HIS A 542 5.31 -25.87 11.41
N PRO A 543 5.93 -26.76 10.62
CA PRO A 543 5.22 -27.61 9.66
C PRO A 543 4.05 -28.38 10.28
N ASP A 544 4.23 -28.93 11.49
CA ASP A 544 3.21 -29.73 12.16
C ASP A 544 1.93 -28.97 12.54
N PHE A 545 1.94 -27.63 12.53
CA PHE A 545 0.75 -26.80 12.81
C PHE A 545 -0.01 -26.39 11.55
N ALA A 546 0.49 -26.69 10.35
CA ALA A 546 -0.21 -26.39 9.11
C ALA A 546 -1.30 -27.43 8.85
N THR A 547 -2.47 -27.25 9.46
CA THR A 547 -3.62 -28.14 9.31
C THR A 547 -4.58 -27.64 8.24
N ILE A 548 -5.15 -28.57 7.47
CA ILE A 548 -6.16 -28.25 6.46
C ILE A 548 -7.48 -27.87 7.16
N PRO A 549 -8.07 -26.71 6.86
CA PRO A 549 -9.40 -26.34 7.35
C PRO A 549 -10.46 -27.39 6.98
N VAL A 550 -11.45 -27.59 7.85
CA VAL A 550 -12.48 -28.64 7.69
C VAL A 550 -13.27 -28.45 6.39
N GLU A 551 -13.53 -27.21 6.01
CA GLU A 551 -14.21 -26.81 4.79
C GLU A 551 -13.41 -27.23 3.55
N THR A 552 -12.11 -26.94 3.54
CA THR A 552 -11.17 -27.33 2.47
C THR A 552 -11.10 -28.85 2.34
N LYS A 553 -11.02 -29.56 3.47
CA LYS A 553 -10.99 -31.02 3.50
C LYS A 553 -12.26 -31.63 2.87
N ARG A 554 -13.45 -31.12 3.23
CA ARG A 554 -14.72 -31.58 2.64
C ARG A 554 -14.79 -31.37 1.12
N VAL A 555 -14.21 -30.28 0.62
CA VAL A 555 -14.15 -30.02 -0.83
C VAL A 555 -13.22 -31.01 -1.52
N LEU A 556 -12.04 -31.26 -0.95
CA LEU A 556 -11.10 -32.27 -1.46
C LEU A 556 -11.72 -33.68 -1.48
N GLU A 557 -12.43 -34.07 -0.42
CA GLU A 557 -13.14 -35.36 -0.36
C GLU A 557 -14.21 -35.48 -1.44
N ARG A 558 -14.98 -34.41 -1.68
CA ARG A 558 -15.98 -34.39 -2.76
C ARG A 558 -15.32 -34.54 -4.12
N LEU A 559 -14.24 -33.81 -4.38
CA LEU A 559 -13.51 -33.85 -5.64
C LEU A 559 -12.82 -35.20 -5.86
N ALA A 560 -12.25 -35.81 -4.81
CA ALA A 560 -11.60 -37.12 -4.88
C ALA A 560 -12.57 -38.26 -5.23
N ASN A 561 -13.87 -38.06 -4.99
CA ASN A 561 -14.92 -39.01 -5.35
C ASN A 561 -15.46 -38.81 -6.78
N VAL A 562 -14.99 -37.80 -7.51
CA VAL A 562 -15.36 -37.57 -8.92
C VAL A 562 -14.42 -38.36 -9.82
N SER A 563 -14.93 -39.40 -10.49
CA SER A 563 -14.12 -40.30 -11.33
C SER A 563 -13.37 -39.65 -12.50
N SER A 564 -13.78 -38.45 -12.92
CA SER A 564 -13.10 -37.65 -13.95
C SER A 564 -12.05 -36.69 -13.38
N VAL A 565 -11.89 -36.61 -12.06
CA VAL A 565 -10.95 -35.70 -11.40
C VAL A 565 -9.85 -36.51 -10.70
N ASN A 566 -8.60 -36.27 -11.09
CA ASN A 566 -7.43 -36.81 -10.42
C ASN A 566 -6.82 -35.71 -9.55
N ILE A 567 -6.67 -35.97 -8.25
CA ILE A 567 -6.05 -35.05 -7.32
C ILE A 567 -4.66 -35.58 -6.95
N ALA A 568 -3.66 -34.71 -7.04
CA ALA A 568 -2.33 -34.95 -6.50
C ALA A 568 -1.93 -33.77 -5.60
N ILE A 569 -1.35 -34.10 -4.44
CA ILE A 569 -0.79 -33.11 -3.52
C ILE A 569 0.71 -33.11 -3.70
N ILE A 570 1.26 -31.93 -3.98
CA ILE A 570 2.69 -31.68 -4.13
C ILE A 570 3.14 -31.03 -2.82
N SER A 571 4.15 -31.59 -2.16
CA SER A 571 4.68 -31.02 -0.92
C SER A 571 6.17 -31.34 -0.79
N GLY A 572 6.90 -30.48 -0.09
CA GLY A 572 8.27 -30.76 0.34
C GLY A 572 8.37 -31.64 1.59
N ARG A 573 7.23 -32.03 2.19
CA ARG A 573 7.14 -32.87 3.39
C ARG A 573 7.24 -34.36 3.05
N SER A 574 7.52 -35.19 4.06
CA SER A 574 7.47 -36.65 3.89
C SER A 574 6.04 -37.13 3.61
N LEU A 575 5.90 -38.19 2.83
CA LEU A 575 4.59 -38.74 2.44
C LEU A 575 3.75 -39.10 3.68
N GLU A 576 4.36 -39.70 4.69
CA GLU A 576 3.67 -40.11 5.93
C GLU A 576 3.12 -38.91 6.70
N ASN A 577 3.85 -37.79 6.72
CA ASN A 577 3.41 -36.55 7.35
C ASN A 577 2.23 -35.93 6.58
N VAL A 578 2.34 -35.79 5.25
CA VAL A 578 1.25 -35.28 4.41
C VAL A 578 0.01 -36.17 4.51
N ARG A 579 0.17 -37.50 4.49
CA ARG A 579 -0.94 -38.45 4.57
C ARG A 579 -1.70 -38.36 5.90
N SER A 580 -0.98 -38.24 7.00
CA SER A 580 -1.58 -38.05 8.33
C SER A 580 -2.36 -36.73 8.41
N MET A 581 -1.81 -35.66 7.83
CA MET A 581 -2.43 -34.34 7.89
C MET A 581 -3.59 -34.14 6.90
N VAL A 582 -3.54 -34.77 5.72
CA VAL A 582 -4.62 -34.73 4.72
C VAL A 582 -5.76 -35.66 5.12
N GLY A 583 -5.44 -36.92 5.42
CA GLY A 583 -6.40 -37.92 5.91
C GLY A 583 -7.61 -38.15 4.98
N ILE A 584 -7.38 -38.35 3.68
CA ILE A 584 -8.39 -38.67 2.65
C ILE A 584 -7.99 -39.95 1.92
N ASN A 585 -8.89 -40.94 1.82
CA ASN A 585 -8.57 -42.30 1.37
C ASN A 585 -8.43 -42.49 -0.16
N ASN A 586 -8.74 -41.48 -0.99
CA ASN A 586 -8.83 -41.58 -2.46
C ASN A 586 -7.85 -40.67 -3.23
N ILE A 587 -6.70 -40.32 -2.63
CA ILE A 587 -5.66 -39.53 -3.33
C ILE A 587 -4.64 -40.50 -3.93
N THR A 588 -4.32 -40.32 -5.22
CA THR A 588 -3.31 -41.15 -5.90
C THR A 588 -1.92 -40.66 -5.50
N GLU A 589 -1.19 -41.49 -4.77
CA GLU A 589 0.13 -41.17 -4.21
C GLU A 589 1.24 -41.69 -5.15
N TYR A 590 2.16 -40.82 -5.54
CA TYR A 590 3.41 -41.18 -6.22
C TYR A 590 4.57 -40.89 -5.27
N GLU A 591 5.04 -41.91 -4.56
CA GLU A 591 6.34 -41.93 -3.90
C GLU A 591 7.16 -42.98 -4.62
N GLU A 592 8.11 -42.57 -5.47
CA GLU A 592 8.85 -43.56 -6.27
C GLU A 592 10.35 -43.45 -6.12
N ASN A 593 10.90 -44.55 -5.59
CA ASN A 593 12.11 -45.24 -6.03
C ASN A 593 13.46 -44.52 -5.93
N LEU A 594 13.53 -43.21 -5.69
CA LEU A 594 14.79 -42.48 -5.70
C LEU A 594 15.71 -42.90 -4.55
N SER A 595 15.16 -43.06 -3.34
CA SER A 595 15.90 -43.52 -2.16
C SER A 595 16.36 -44.98 -2.30
N GLY A 596 15.51 -45.85 -2.86
CA GLY A 596 15.87 -47.24 -3.19
C GLY A 596 16.94 -47.35 -4.27
N LEU A 597 16.83 -46.54 -5.33
CA LEU A 597 17.80 -46.47 -6.42
C LEU A 597 19.14 -45.88 -5.94
N LEU A 598 19.11 -44.81 -5.14
CA LEU A 598 20.30 -44.20 -4.55
C LEU A 598 21.08 -45.22 -3.72
N ARG A 599 20.38 -45.95 -2.84
CA ARG A 599 20.98 -47.00 -2.01
C ARG A 599 21.57 -48.13 -2.87
N ALA A 600 20.83 -48.62 -3.86
CA ALA A 600 21.30 -49.70 -4.73
C ALA A 600 22.53 -49.28 -5.56
N LEU A 601 22.62 -48.03 -6.01
CA LEU A 601 23.78 -47.49 -6.71
C LEU A 601 24.98 -47.31 -5.78
N GLN A 602 24.77 -46.82 -4.57
CA GLN A 602 25.81 -46.71 -3.55
C GLN A 602 26.40 -48.07 -3.18
N GLU A 603 25.56 -49.09 -2.98
CA GLU A 603 26.00 -50.42 -2.58
C GLU A 603 26.68 -51.20 -3.72
N ARG A 604 26.21 -51.06 -4.96
CA ARG A 604 26.64 -51.94 -6.07
C ARG A 604 27.55 -51.27 -7.10
N CYS A 605 27.48 -49.95 -7.23
CA CYS A 605 28.11 -49.22 -8.32
C CYS A 605 29.11 -48.15 -7.87
N CYS A 606 29.01 -47.61 -6.64
CA CYS A 606 29.94 -46.60 -6.11
C CYS A 606 31.25 -47.21 -5.58
N ARG A 607 32.05 -47.76 -6.49
CA ARG A 607 33.40 -48.31 -6.21
C ARG A 607 34.36 -47.90 -7.32
N ASP A 608 35.65 -48.09 -7.08
CA ASP A 608 36.72 -47.81 -8.06
C ASP A 608 36.71 -46.36 -8.59
N GLY A 609 36.29 -45.37 -7.78
CA GLY A 609 36.21 -43.95 -8.18
C GLY A 609 34.86 -43.50 -8.74
N ALA A 610 33.86 -44.38 -8.78
CA ALA A 610 32.49 -44.01 -9.11
C ALA A 610 31.71 -43.48 -7.90
N TRP A 611 30.83 -42.51 -8.13
CA TRP A 611 29.97 -41.94 -7.09
C TRP A 611 28.62 -41.52 -7.68
N VAL A 612 27.64 -41.27 -6.81
CA VAL A 612 26.28 -40.87 -7.22
C VAL A 612 25.92 -39.53 -6.59
N GLU A 613 25.42 -38.62 -7.43
CA GLU A 613 24.95 -37.29 -7.06
C GLU A 613 23.42 -37.29 -6.99
N ASN A 614 22.87 -36.79 -5.88
CA ASN A 614 21.43 -36.60 -5.74
C ASN A 614 21.05 -35.13 -6.05
N LYS A 615 20.27 -34.92 -7.11
CA LYS A 615 19.77 -33.60 -7.54
C LYS A 615 18.27 -33.41 -7.26
N GLY A 616 17.75 -34.09 -6.24
CA GLY A 616 16.34 -34.05 -5.82
C GLY A 616 15.47 -35.04 -6.60
N ILE A 617 15.13 -34.71 -7.85
CA ILE A 617 14.25 -35.54 -8.71
C ILE A 617 15.01 -36.36 -9.76
N ILE A 618 16.34 -36.22 -9.81
CA ILE A 618 17.26 -36.89 -10.73
C ILE A 618 18.46 -37.41 -9.92
N LEU A 619 18.95 -38.60 -10.26
CA LEU A 619 20.24 -39.10 -9.78
C LEU A 619 21.26 -39.11 -10.92
N THR A 620 22.49 -38.69 -10.66
CA THR A 620 23.58 -38.77 -11.63
C THR A 620 24.66 -39.72 -11.13
N TYR A 621 24.90 -40.82 -11.84
CA TYR A 621 25.98 -41.75 -11.55
C TYR A 621 27.23 -41.34 -12.34
N HIS A 622 28.27 -40.88 -11.64
CA HIS A 622 29.53 -40.41 -12.21
C HIS A 622 30.57 -41.53 -12.18
N TYR A 623 31.25 -41.75 -13.30
CA TYR A 623 32.29 -42.78 -13.43
C TYR A 623 33.56 -42.25 -14.13
N ARG A 624 33.76 -40.92 -14.07
CA ARG A 624 34.92 -40.25 -14.70
C ARG A 624 36.25 -40.71 -14.13
N GLU A 625 36.31 -40.95 -12.83
CA GLU A 625 37.54 -41.35 -12.13
C GLU A 625 37.74 -42.87 -12.10
N VAL A 626 36.80 -43.64 -12.69
CA VAL A 626 36.92 -45.09 -12.82
C VAL A 626 37.96 -45.45 -13.90
N PRO A 627 38.88 -46.41 -13.65
CA PRO A 627 39.80 -46.94 -14.66
C PRO A 627 39.07 -47.43 -15.92
N ILE A 628 39.62 -47.16 -17.11
CA ILE A 628 38.93 -47.36 -18.40
C ILE A 628 38.45 -48.81 -18.57
N GLU A 629 39.29 -49.78 -18.18
CA GLU A 629 38.98 -51.22 -18.23
C GLU A 629 37.82 -51.65 -17.32
N LYS A 630 37.51 -50.89 -16.26
CA LYS A 630 36.44 -51.21 -15.29
C LYS A 630 35.11 -50.49 -15.55
N ARG A 631 35.08 -49.52 -16.48
CA ARG A 631 33.86 -48.74 -16.79
C ARG A 631 32.73 -49.58 -17.40
N PRO A 632 32.95 -50.45 -18.40
CA PRO A 632 31.85 -51.17 -19.07
C PRO A 632 30.94 -51.98 -18.14
N PRO A 633 31.44 -52.79 -17.19
CA PRO A 633 30.57 -53.56 -16.29
C PRO A 633 29.79 -52.67 -15.32
N LEU A 634 30.40 -51.61 -14.78
CA LEU A 634 29.76 -50.69 -13.84
C LEU A 634 28.66 -49.85 -14.51
N VAL A 635 28.92 -49.37 -15.72
CA VAL A 635 27.92 -48.64 -16.53
C VAL A 635 26.73 -49.55 -16.87
N ALA A 636 26.98 -50.81 -17.23
CA ALA A 636 25.91 -51.77 -17.51
C ALA A 636 25.06 -52.08 -16.27
N GLU A 637 25.68 -52.19 -15.09
CA GLU A 637 24.99 -52.43 -13.83
C GLU A 637 24.16 -51.21 -13.38
N ALA A 638 24.70 -49.99 -13.51
CA ALA A 638 23.98 -48.76 -13.23
C ALA A 638 22.75 -48.60 -14.16
N ARG A 639 22.87 -48.88 -15.47
CA ARG A 639 21.71 -48.83 -16.39
C ARG A 639 20.64 -49.86 -16.04
N LYS A 640 21.03 -51.06 -15.60
CA LYS A 640 20.09 -52.10 -15.13
C LYS A 640 19.35 -51.62 -13.90
N LEU A 641 20.03 -50.98 -12.94
CA LEU A 641 19.39 -50.42 -11.76
C LEU A 641 18.45 -49.28 -12.14
N PHE A 642 18.84 -48.36 -13.01
CA PHE A 642 17.97 -47.25 -13.44
C PHE A 642 16.67 -47.79 -14.05
N THR A 643 16.78 -48.77 -14.95
CA THR A 643 15.62 -49.40 -15.59
C THR A 643 14.78 -50.22 -14.61
N LYS A 644 15.40 -50.89 -13.64
CA LYS A 644 14.70 -51.69 -12.61
C LYS A 644 13.83 -50.81 -11.69
N PHE A 645 14.24 -49.58 -11.45
CA PHE A 645 13.54 -48.62 -10.60
C PHE A 645 12.69 -47.63 -11.41
N ASP A 646 12.35 -47.96 -12.67
CA ASP A 646 11.52 -47.18 -13.60
C ASP A 646 12.09 -45.82 -14.05
N PHE A 647 13.41 -45.61 -13.99
CA PHE A 647 14.08 -44.44 -14.56
C PHE A 647 14.62 -44.69 -15.98
N THR A 648 14.56 -43.66 -16.83
CA THR A 648 15.16 -43.67 -18.17
C THR A 648 16.63 -43.24 -18.08
N PRO A 649 17.60 -44.11 -18.42
CA PRO A 649 19.02 -43.77 -18.39
C PRO A 649 19.40 -42.87 -19.56
N SER A 650 19.83 -41.64 -19.27
CA SER A 650 20.40 -40.70 -20.24
C SER A 650 21.92 -40.66 -20.11
N MET A 651 22.64 -40.86 -21.21
CA MET A 651 24.11 -40.86 -21.20
C MET A 651 24.65 -39.42 -21.21
N ALA A 652 25.64 -39.17 -20.36
CA ALA A 652 26.41 -37.93 -20.32
C ALA A 652 27.92 -38.25 -20.33
N ARG A 653 28.78 -37.21 -20.44
CA ARG A 653 30.24 -37.41 -20.53
C ARG A 653 30.81 -37.99 -19.23
N CYS A 654 31.06 -39.29 -19.25
CA CYS A 654 31.47 -40.10 -18.10
C CYS A 654 30.46 -40.09 -16.93
N ALA A 655 29.17 -40.00 -17.25
CA ALA A 655 28.08 -40.09 -16.27
C ALA A 655 26.81 -40.68 -16.91
N ILE A 656 25.90 -41.19 -16.07
CA ILE A 656 24.56 -41.62 -16.46
C ILE A 656 23.54 -40.90 -15.58
N GLU A 657 22.59 -40.21 -16.19
CA GLU A 657 21.49 -39.56 -15.48
C GLU A 657 20.27 -40.48 -15.46
N ALA A 658 19.74 -40.74 -14.26
CA ALA A 658 18.46 -41.42 -14.05
C ALA A 658 17.35 -40.37 -14.16
N ARG A 659 16.69 -40.28 -15.31
CA ARG A 659 15.59 -39.33 -15.53
C ARG A 659 14.25 -40.03 -15.29
N PRO A 660 13.29 -39.42 -14.56
CA PRO A 660 11.96 -40.00 -14.41
C PRO A 660 11.31 -40.19 -15.79
N PRO A 661 10.42 -41.18 -15.97
CA PRO A 661 9.84 -41.57 -17.26
C PRO A 661 8.73 -40.60 -17.71
N VAL A 662 8.95 -39.29 -17.53
CA VAL A 662 8.01 -38.24 -17.89
C VAL A 662 8.36 -37.66 -19.26
N LYS A 663 7.37 -37.62 -20.17
CA LYS A 663 7.52 -37.03 -21.51
C LYS A 663 7.49 -35.48 -21.53
N TRP A 664 7.41 -34.87 -20.36
CA TRP A 664 7.08 -33.45 -20.16
C TRP A 664 8.29 -32.68 -19.63
N ASN A 665 8.45 -31.44 -20.12
CA ASN A 665 9.32 -30.42 -19.53
C ASN A 665 8.51 -29.11 -19.43
N LYS A 666 9.00 -28.12 -18.67
CA LYS A 666 8.33 -26.82 -18.49
C LYS A 666 7.96 -26.15 -19.82
N GLY A 667 8.78 -26.31 -20.85
CA GLY A 667 8.51 -25.81 -22.21
C GLY A 667 7.35 -26.53 -22.93
N ARG A 668 7.18 -27.84 -22.74
CA ARG A 668 6.07 -28.62 -23.31
C ARG A 668 4.74 -28.38 -22.60
N ALA A 669 4.76 -28.10 -21.30
CA ALA A 669 3.57 -27.67 -20.56
C ALA A 669 3.01 -26.33 -21.11
N PHE A 670 3.89 -25.46 -21.63
CA PHE A 670 3.51 -24.21 -22.28
C PHE A 670 3.09 -24.36 -23.76
N HIS A 671 3.51 -25.43 -24.43
CA HIS A 671 3.27 -25.66 -25.88
C HIS A 671 2.05 -26.52 -26.23
N LEU A 672 1.36 -27.12 -25.25
CA LEU A 672 0.17 -27.96 -25.48
C LEU A 672 -1.16 -27.19 -25.51
N HIS A 673 -1.14 -25.88 -25.80
CA HIS A 673 -2.32 -25.15 -26.24
C HIS A 673 -2.22 -24.62 -27.69
N PRO A 674 -2.19 -25.47 -28.74
CA PRO A 674 -2.37 -25.01 -30.11
C PRO A 674 -3.73 -25.48 -30.66
N ALA A 675 -4.80 -24.75 -30.35
CA ALA A 675 -6.03 -24.75 -31.16
C ALA A 675 -6.97 -23.55 -30.87
N HIS A 676 -6.45 -22.42 -30.34
CA HIS A 676 -7.30 -21.23 -30.14
C HIS A 676 -7.13 -20.23 -31.30
N PRO A 677 -8.22 -19.86 -32.00
CA PRO A 677 -8.19 -18.92 -33.13
C PRO A 677 -7.57 -17.55 -32.80
N TRP A 678 -7.49 -17.16 -31.54
CA TRP A 678 -6.84 -15.92 -31.12
C TRP A 678 -5.30 -15.97 -31.22
N VAL A 679 -4.68 -17.11 -30.86
CA VAL A 679 -3.22 -17.31 -31.00
C VAL A 679 -2.85 -17.47 -32.47
N GLU A 680 -3.72 -18.11 -33.25
CA GLU A 680 -3.56 -18.24 -34.71
C GLU A 680 -3.71 -16.87 -35.41
N ARG A 681 -4.63 -16.00 -34.97
CA ARG A 681 -4.75 -14.61 -35.45
C ARG A 681 -3.53 -13.74 -35.08
N GLN A 682 -3.00 -13.88 -33.87
CA GLN A 682 -1.76 -13.20 -33.43
C GLN A 682 -0.53 -13.70 -34.20
N MET A 683 -0.41 -15.01 -34.42
CA MET A 683 0.68 -15.61 -35.21
C MET A 683 0.55 -15.32 -36.70
N ALA A 684 -0.66 -15.27 -37.27
CA ALA A 684 -0.92 -14.87 -38.65
C ALA A 684 -0.61 -13.38 -38.86
N ALA A 685 -0.92 -12.51 -37.90
CA ALA A 685 -0.53 -11.10 -37.91
C ALA A 685 1.02 -10.93 -37.85
N CYS A 686 1.71 -11.79 -37.10
CA CYS A 686 3.19 -11.82 -37.06
C CYS A 686 3.82 -12.41 -38.33
N ARG A 687 3.19 -13.40 -38.99
CA ARG A 687 3.66 -13.97 -40.26
C ARG A 687 3.41 -13.04 -41.45
N ALA A 688 2.29 -12.31 -41.46
CA ALA A 688 2.00 -11.30 -42.48
C ALA A 688 3.01 -10.15 -42.45
N ARG A 689 3.52 -9.76 -41.27
CA ARG A 689 4.55 -8.72 -41.11
C ARG A 689 5.96 -9.14 -41.55
N ARG A 690 6.24 -10.44 -41.71
CA ARG A 690 7.54 -10.94 -42.20
C ARG A 690 7.65 -10.99 -43.73
N ASN A 691 6.53 -10.92 -44.46
CA ASN A 691 6.49 -11.16 -45.91
C ASN A 691 6.03 -9.97 -46.77
N THR A 692 5.90 -8.76 -46.21
CA THR A 692 5.62 -7.55 -47.00
C THR A 692 6.88 -6.73 -47.23
N PRO A 693 7.32 -6.50 -48.49
CA PRO A 693 8.35 -5.52 -48.79
C PRO A 693 7.83 -4.10 -48.53
N PRO A 694 8.71 -3.15 -48.18
CA PRO A 694 8.30 -1.79 -47.87
C PRO A 694 7.82 -1.12 -49.15
N THR A 695 6.54 -0.78 -49.23
CA THR A 695 6.03 0.17 -50.21
C THR A 695 5.59 1.43 -49.49
N SER A 696 6.08 2.54 -50.02
CA SER A 696 5.91 3.92 -49.57
C SER A 696 4.47 4.41 -49.70
N GLY A 697 4.01 5.17 -48.70
CA GLY A 697 3.05 6.26 -48.91
C GLY A 697 1.70 6.12 -48.20
N SER A 698 1.51 7.02 -47.21
CA SER A 698 0.23 7.56 -46.71
C SER A 698 -0.46 6.86 -45.51
N PRO A 699 -0.98 7.62 -44.52
CA PRO A 699 -1.46 7.10 -43.23
C PRO A 699 -2.98 6.82 -43.21
N PRO A 700 -3.45 5.92 -42.31
CA PRO A 700 -4.78 6.03 -41.72
C PRO A 700 -4.76 5.99 -40.17
N PRO A 701 -5.89 6.33 -39.51
CA PRO A 701 -5.93 7.09 -38.27
C PRO A 701 -6.12 6.27 -37.00
N ASP A 702 -5.86 6.95 -35.89
CA ASP A 702 -6.32 6.73 -34.51
C ASP A 702 -5.97 5.42 -33.78
N GLY A 703 -5.16 5.62 -32.72
CA GLY A 703 -5.68 5.35 -31.38
C GLY A 703 -5.44 3.98 -30.77
N THR A 704 -4.23 3.40 -30.85
CA THR A 704 -3.78 2.44 -29.82
C THR A 704 -2.25 2.40 -29.71
N LYS A 705 -1.67 3.08 -28.72
CA LYS A 705 -0.26 2.90 -28.34
C LYS A 705 -0.14 1.60 -27.52
N LEU A 706 0.30 0.52 -28.16
CA LEU A 706 0.73 -0.71 -27.49
C LEU A 706 2.23 -0.67 -27.21
N LEU A 707 2.59 -0.81 -25.93
CA LEU A 707 3.95 -0.89 -25.41
C LEU A 707 4.63 -2.19 -25.89
N ASN A 708 5.82 -2.06 -26.49
CA ASN A 708 6.70 -3.18 -26.83
C ASN A 708 7.35 -3.74 -25.57
N PHE A 709 7.19 -5.03 -25.30
CA PHE A 709 8.03 -5.78 -24.37
C PHE A 709 9.00 -6.67 -25.14
N GLN A 710 10.30 -6.45 -24.94
CA GLN A 710 11.39 -7.25 -25.49
C GLN A 710 11.95 -8.07 -24.34
N MET A 711 11.70 -9.39 -24.34
CA MET A 711 12.31 -10.33 -23.39
C MET A 711 13.50 -11.00 -24.08
N SER A 712 14.71 -10.65 -23.65
CA SER A 712 15.95 -11.33 -24.01
C SER A 712 16.08 -12.62 -23.18
N MET A 713 16.16 -13.77 -23.85
CA MET A 713 16.78 -14.98 -23.29
C MET A 713 17.70 -15.55 -24.36
N GLU A 714 19.01 -15.43 -24.16
CA GLU A 714 20.02 -16.21 -24.87
C GLU A 714 20.95 -16.85 -23.83
N GLU A 715 20.83 -18.16 -23.66
CA GLU A 715 21.95 -19.03 -23.31
C GLU A 715 21.93 -20.22 -24.28
N GLY A 716 23.03 -20.36 -25.04
CA GLY A 716 23.56 -21.67 -25.42
C GLY A 716 23.43 -22.11 -26.87
N GLU A 717 24.27 -21.55 -27.75
CA GLU A 717 24.77 -22.27 -28.94
C GLU A 717 25.66 -23.45 -28.52
N MET A 718 25.37 -24.65 -29.01
CA MET A 718 26.38 -25.67 -29.37
C MET A 718 25.71 -26.85 -30.09
N GLU A 719 25.72 -26.84 -31.42
CA GLU A 719 25.98 -28.00 -32.27
C GLU A 719 26.02 -27.56 -33.74
N HIS A 720 27.21 -27.29 -34.26
CA HIS A 720 27.65 -27.73 -35.60
C HIS A 720 29.09 -27.25 -35.86
N ILE A 721 30.05 -28.15 -35.65
CA ILE A 721 31.30 -28.16 -36.41
C ILE A 721 31.35 -29.52 -37.08
N MET A 722 31.16 -29.56 -38.39
CA MET A 722 31.76 -30.50 -39.33
C MET A 722 31.35 -30.02 -40.74
N GLU A 723 32.13 -29.11 -41.31
CA GLU A 723 32.70 -29.25 -42.66
C GLU A 723 33.52 -28.01 -43.06
N ASN A 724 34.77 -28.27 -43.44
CA ASN A 724 35.64 -27.48 -44.30
C ASN A 724 36.23 -26.14 -43.82
N GLY A 725 37.43 -26.27 -43.24
CA GLY A 725 38.64 -25.84 -43.96
C GLY A 725 39.21 -24.43 -43.73
N ARG A 726 40.35 -24.42 -43.02
CA ARG A 726 41.52 -23.51 -43.14
C ARG A 726 41.43 -22.11 -42.50
N GLY A 727 42.34 -21.87 -41.53
CA GLY A 727 43.11 -20.62 -41.48
C GLY A 727 43.22 -19.89 -40.14
N ARG A 728 44.27 -20.20 -39.37
CA ARG A 728 45.13 -19.29 -38.58
C ARG A 728 44.49 -18.17 -37.72
N GLY A 729 44.72 -18.27 -36.39
CA GLY A 729 45.55 -17.29 -35.68
C GLY A 729 44.92 -16.31 -34.69
N ARG A 730 45.32 -16.47 -33.41
CA ARG A 730 45.56 -15.46 -32.35
C ARG A 730 44.38 -14.69 -31.73
N ARG A 731 44.24 -14.86 -30.39
CA ARG A 731 43.77 -13.84 -29.42
C ARG A 731 44.82 -12.70 -29.30
N PRO A 732 44.45 -11.44 -28.97
CA PRO A 732 44.11 -11.02 -27.60
C PRO A 732 42.99 -9.96 -27.46
N SER A 733 42.51 -9.77 -26.23
CA SER A 733 41.69 -8.64 -25.72
C SER A 733 42.55 -7.37 -25.51
N PRO A 734 42.08 -6.26 -24.87
CA PRO A 734 40.79 -5.54 -24.80
C PRO A 734 40.95 -4.01 -25.13
N SER A 735 39.89 -3.19 -25.08
CA SER A 735 39.82 -1.77 -24.64
C SER A 735 38.91 -0.84 -25.49
N ALA A 736 38.47 0.23 -24.82
CA ALA A 736 37.43 1.22 -25.12
C ALA A 736 37.64 2.07 -26.39
N ILE A 737 36.60 2.81 -26.80
CA ILE A 737 36.56 4.29 -26.95
C ILE A 737 35.30 4.74 -27.75
N GLU A 738 34.59 5.72 -27.20
CA GLU A 738 33.56 6.58 -27.84
C GLU A 738 34.15 7.39 -29.02
N ILE A 739 33.35 7.83 -30.00
CA ILE A 739 33.45 9.18 -30.60
C ILE A 739 32.17 9.54 -31.37
N VAL A 740 31.82 10.81 -31.18
CA VAL A 740 30.80 11.72 -31.73
C VAL A 740 30.79 11.83 -33.27
N PRO A 741 29.66 12.12 -33.93
CA PRO A 741 29.65 12.50 -35.35
C PRO A 741 29.72 14.03 -35.57
N GLU A 742 30.65 14.45 -36.43
CA GLU A 742 30.76 15.78 -37.02
C GLU A 742 29.65 16.07 -38.04
N VAL A 743 29.27 17.35 -38.15
CA VAL A 743 28.52 17.93 -39.28
C VAL A 743 29.32 19.16 -39.79
N PRO A 744 29.35 19.44 -41.11
CA PRO A 744 30.45 20.17 -41.75
C PRO A 744 30.30 21.70 -41.84
N ASN A 745 31.45 22.34 -42.01
CA ASN A 745 31.70 23.76 -42.27
C ASN A 745 30.98 24.35 -43.51
N GLY A 746 30.69 25.65 -43.44
CA GLY A 746 30.50 26.50 -44.61
C GLY A 746 30.16 27.97 -44.31
N ALA A 747 31.22 28.79 -44.19
CA ALA A 747 31.32 30.27 -44.20
C ALA A 747 30.91 31.06 -42.95
#